data_AF-A0A5T0UFI9-F1
#
_entry.id   AF-A0A5T0UFI9-F1
#
_cell.length_a   1.000
_cell.length_b   1.000
_cell.length_c   1.000
_cell.angle_alpha   90.00
_cell.angle_beta   90.00
_cell.angle_gamma   90.00
#
_symmetry.space_group_name_H-M   'P 1'
#
loop_
_entity.id
_entity.type
_entity.pdbx_description
1 polymer ?
#
loop_
_entity_poly.entity_id
_entity_poly.type
_entity_poly.pdbx_seq_one_letter_code
_entity_poly.pdbx_strand_id
1 'polypeptide(L)'
;MIKERIEAENLKDNENFYQNYLSAYCDFRKFDKELYSNFLNGNLDSKLAELEAFKDYRNAFRQTSDYKKLKESKIYKESKDKQDLEDKAFLAYTQAIEKDKLLYFCLSLNQEVLIIKSPSDIKEQKKFLGYEWSNRKGDEGLKELHEPYLSPLFERGNPQNETKLNTLICKAFLKTLSDIPKDLQGYASKARLIDMMDFEKVEFNKAISLNVKSRDELNPFKNSKYELVRLGEVCDLNKIRNQASATEIEKMNLNSGNVKLLPSSKNYEWWTDEKTAGQFINEGEVITLGVARYANIKKHKGKFVSANNHILSVKDKSKIIFDFLYILLEICGQKLYKQGQQYPQFDTNIFYSFKIPLPPLEIQKQIVAECEKIEEQHNTLSLSIKEYQKLIKAMLQKSGIIEDNQEYELNSILENLQKLESKLDFNLLLSLIEEQISHSEVLVEETQSKERKQDFNAFKNFSKTIQELLQTLSTPPKDGWKRISLKNEQYMELNPSKKEISKLDENMLVSFIEMASVSDKGYIQSKIDRSLNEVRKGYTYFIENDILIAKITPCMENGKCAIAKNLTNNIGFGSTEFHIFRAKTGLDSSFLFYNLNQQNIREKAALAMTGASGHKRVPISFYENLTIPLPPLEIQEKIVQNIELVEQQIDLLNLKLEFLEKEKEKILQKYLFS
;
A
#
# COMPACT_ATOMS: atom_id res chain seq x y z
N MET A 1 42.30 23.88 -5.08
CA MET A 1 41.31 24.95 -5.18
C MET A 1 40.12 24.80 -4.23
N ILE A 2 39.12 23.92 -4.44
CA ILE A 2 37.93 23.82 -3.55
C ILE A 2 38.31 23.53 -2.08
N LYS A 3 39.20 22.54 -1.87
CA LYS A 3 39.70 22.17 -0.54
C LYS A 3 40.41 23.34 0.17
N GLU A 4 41.38 23.95 -0.50
CA GLU A 4 42.13 25.12 0.02
C GLU A 4 41.20 26.28 0.40
N ARG A 5 40.10 26.49 -0.33
CA ARG A 5 39.12 27.55 -0.04
C ARG A 5 38.24 27.25 1.17
N ILE A 6 37.83 26.00 1.35
CA ILE A 6 37.09 25.56 2.56
C ILE A 6 37.97 25.65 3.81
N GLU A 7 39.28 25.41 3.65
CA GLU A 7 40.26 25.45 4.73
C GLU A 7 40.75 26.86 5.09
N ALA A 8 40.75 27.82 4.15
CA ALA A 8 41.34 29.16 4.34
C ALA A 8 40.53 30.19 5.17
N GLU A 9 39.42 29.80 5.81
CA GLU A 9 38.63 30.61 6.77
C GLU A 9 38.21 32.03 6.33
N ASN A 10 38.26 32.33 5.03
CA ASN A 10 37.93 33.66 4.49
C ASN A 10 36.99 33.52 3.29
N LEU A 11 35.78 33.03 3.56
CA LEU A 11 34.73 32.78 2.56
C LEU A 11 33.99 34.06 2.09
N LYS A 12 34.50 35.24 2.44
CA LYS A 12 33.98 36.55 1.99
C LYS A 12 34.40 36.93 0.58
N ASP A 13 35.28 36.17 -0.07
CA ASP A 13 35.63 36.40 -1.48
C ASP A 13 34.50 35.94 -2.41
N ASN A 14 34.06 36.90 -3.23
CA ASN A 14 32.80 36.96 -3.95
C ASN A 14 32.85 36.26 -5.33
N GLU A 15 33.46 35.07 -5.41
CA GLU A 15 33.46 34.30 -6.67
C GLU A 15 32.22 33.40 -6.76
N ASN A 16 31.40 33.63 -7.79
CA ASN A 16 30.13 32.93 -8.05
C ASN A 16 30.22 31.40 -7.97
N PHE A 17 31.37 30.80 -8.32
CA PHE A 17 31.55 29.34 -8.34
C PHE A 17 31.37 28.70 -6.97
N TYR A 18 32.06 29.18 -5.93
CA TYR A 18 31.93 28.62 -4.58
C TYR A 18 30.56 28.92 -3.97
N GLN A 19 30.04 30.13 -4.21
CA GLN A 19 28.71 30.53 -3.73
C GLN A 19 27.59 29.64 -4.27
N ASN A 20 27.74 29.10 -5.49
CA ASN A 20 26.78 28.15 -6.07
C ASN A 20 26.81 26.79 -5.37
N TYR A 21 28.00 26.23 -5.10
CA TYR A 21 28.10 24.95 -4.38
C TYR A 21 27.67 25.06 -2.92
N LEU A 22 28.03 26.17 -2.25
CA LEU A 22 27.58 26.45 -0.90
C LEU A 22 26.05 26.56 -0.86
N SER A 23 25.45 27.29 -1.80
CA SER A 23 23.98 27.37 -1.91
C SER A 23 23.37 25.99 -2.13
N ALA A 24 23.88 25.22 -3.10
CA ALA A 24 23.39 23.87 -3.39
C ALA A 24 23.51 22.93 -2.18
N TYR A 25 24.58 23.05 -1.39
CA TYR A 25 24.76 22.26 -0.17
C TYR A 25 23.81 22.70 0.94
N CYS A 26 23.65 24.00 1.15
CA CYS A 26 22.69 24.55 2.11
C CYS A 26 21.27 24.12 1.77
N ASP A 27 20.88 24.18 0.49
CA ASP A 27 19.58 23.70 0.01
C ASP A 27 19.44 22.19 0.25
N PHE A 28 20.49 21.41 -0.05
CA PHE A 28 20.51 19.96 0.15
C PHE A 28 20.40 19.56 1.63
N ARG A 29 21.09 20.27 2.54
CA ARG A 29 21.07 20.02 3.99
C ARG A 29 19.98 20.79 4.74
N LYS A 30 19.21 21.64 4.05
CA LYS A 30 18.22 22.57 4.61
C LYS A 30 18.79 23.53 5.65
N PHE A 31 20.00 24.02 5.42
CA PHE A 31 20.58 25.06 6.25
C PHE A 31 20.29 26.43 5.65
N ASP A 32 19.97 27.40 6.50
CA ASP A 32 19.96 28.79 6.06
C ASP A 32 21.37 29.16 5.60
N LYS A 33 21.48 29.68 4.38
CA LYS A 33 22.77 29.92 3.74
C LYS A 33 23.60 30.94 4.51
N GLU A 34 22.98 31.99 5.03
CA GLU A 34 23.67 33.05 5.76
C GLU A 34 24.14 32.55 7.12
N LEU A 35 23.25 31.86 7.86
CA LEU A 35 23.60 31.27 9.16
C LEU A 35 24.69 30.19 9.04
N TYR A 36 24.60 29.34 8.03
CA TYR A 36 25.60 28.29 7.80
C TYR A 36 26.94 28.85 7.34
N SER A 37 26.94 29.88 6.50
CA SER A 37 28.17 30.61 6.12
C SER A 37 28.84 31.24 7.33
N ASN A 38 28.07 31.88 8.21
CA ASN A 38 28.58 32.44 9.47
C ASN A 38 29.15 31.34 10.38
N PHE A 39 28.47 30.19 10.46
CA PHE A 39 28.95 29.02 11.19
C PHE A 39 30.28 28.51 10.65
N LEU A 40 30.46 28.39 9.34
CA LEU A 40 31.75 27.98 8.75
C LEU A 40 32.89 28.96 9.06
N ASN A 41 32.57 30.23 9.31
CA ASN A 41 33.50 31.29 9.70
C ASN A 41 33.65 31.46 11.22
N GLY A 42 33.17 30.51 12.03
CA GLY A 42 33.40 30.50 13.49
C GLY A 42 32.28 31.09 14.33
N ASN A 43 31.11 31.37 13.76
CA ASN A 43 29.97 31.92 14.51
C ASN A 43 28.73 31.01 14.41
N LEU A 44 28.45 30.24 15.46
CA LEU A 44 27.26 29.39 15.53
C LEU A 44 26.04 30.17 16.05
N ASP A 45 25.10 30.45 15.15
CA ASP A 45 23.81 31.05 15.49
C ASP A 45 22.91 30.08 16.27
N SER A 46 22.10 30.60 17.20
CA SER A 46 21.21 29.79 18.03
C SER A 46 20.16 29.03 17.20
N LYS A 47 19.66 29.61 16.11
CA LYS A 47 18.71 28.93 15.21
C LYS A 47 19.34 27.73 14.52
N LEU A 48 20.62 27.83 14.17
CA LEU A 48 21.37 26.72 13.56
C LEU A 48 21.65 25.63 14.60
N ALA A 49 21.99 26.02 15.84
CA ALA A 49 22.20 25.10 16.97
C ALA A 49 20.94 24.32 17.38
N GLU A 50 19.75 24.87 17.14
CA GLU A 50 18.46 24.21 17.44
C GLU A 50 18.06 23.15 16.41
N LEU A 51 18.70 23.11 15.24
CA LEU A 51 18.46 22.08 14.23
C LEU A 51 18.83 20.69 14.76
N GLU A 52 18.05 19.68 14.37
CA GLU A 52 18.25 18.29 14.79
C GLU A 52 19.67 17.79 14.49
N ALA A 53 20.20 18.09 13.30
CA ALA A 53 21.57 17.76 12.94
C ALA A 53 22.62 18.33 13.92
N PHE A 54 22.43 19.56 14.40
CA PHE A 54 23.36 20.20 15.36
C PHE A 54 23.18 19.67 16.79
N LYS A 55 21.97 19.26 17.16
CA LYS A 55 21.73 18.53 18.42
C LYS A 55 22.43 17.17 18.41
N ASP A 56 22.38 16.46 17.28
CA ASP A 56 23.07 15.18 17.12
C ASP A 56 24.59 15.33 17.17
N TYR A 57 25.13 16.37 16.51
CA TYR A 57 26.54 16.74 16.66
C TYR A 57 26.89 17.01 18.13
N ARG A 58 26.05 17.73 18.88
CA ARG A 58 26.31 18.05 20.29
C ARG A 58 26.31 16.79 21.16
N ASN A 59 25.40 15.86 20.90
CA ASN A 59 25.33 14.60 21.59
C ASN A 59 26.56 13.73 21.32
N ALA A 60 26.99 13.63 20.06
CA ALA A 60 28.19 12.90 19.68
C ALA A 60 29.46 13.54 20.27
N PHE A 61 29.58 14.86 20.21
CA PHE A 61 30.71 15.60 20.79
C PHE A 61 30.89 15.29 22.28
N ARG A 62 29.79 15.25 23.06
CA ARG A 62 29.81 14.92 24.49
C ARG A 62 30.32 13.51 24.80
N GLN A 63 30.33 12.61 23.83
CA GLN A 63 30.83 11.24 23.98
C GLN A 63 32.31 11.11 23.61
N THR A 64 32.91 12.14 22.97
CA THR A 64 34.30 12.11 22.52
C THR A 64 35.30 12.10 23.67
N SER A 65 36.50 11.56 23.41
CA SER A 65 37.60 11.62 24.37
C SER A 65 38.10 13.04 24.61
N ASP A 66 38.01 13.92 23.61
CA ASP A 66 38.46 15.31 23.69
C ASP A 66 37.57 16.15 24.59
N TYR A 67 36.26 15.92 24.58
CA TYR A 67 35.35 16.54 25.55
C TYR A 67 35.64 16.09 26.99
N LYS A 68 35.96 14.81 27.21
CA LYS A 68 36.37 14.31 28.54
C LYS A 68 37.67 14.99 29.01
N LYS A 69 38.69 15.05 28.15
CA LYS A 69 39.96 15.75 28.42
C LYS A 69 39.75 17.23 28.69
N LEU A 70 38.86 17.90 27.95
CA LEU A 70 38.50 19.30 28.17
C LEU A 70 37.98 19.49 29.60
N LYS A 71 37.03 18.66 30.05
CA LYS A 71 36.48 18.72 31.42
C LYS A 71 37.51 18.45 32.52
N GLU A 72 38.49 17.60 32.24
CA GLU A 72 39.55 17.26 33.17
C GLU A 72 40.67 18.32 33.23
N SER A 73 40.77 19.18 32.20
CA SER A 73 41.81 20.19 32.08
C SER A 73 41.75 21.24 33.20
N LYS A 74 42.94 21.75 33.58
CA LYS A 74 43.06 22.80 34.59
C LYS A 74 42.34 24.08 34.16
N ILE A 75 42.47 24.47 32.89
CA ILE A 75 41.83 25.66 32.29
C ILE A 75 40.30 25.59 32.43
N TYR A 76 39.69 24.44 32.15
CA TYR A 76 38.24 24.28 32.28
C TYR A 76 37.78 24.31 33.74
N LYS A 77 38.51 23.66 34.66
CA LYS A 77 38.17 23.63 36.09
C LYS A 77 38.21 25.00 36.74
N GLU A 78 39.18 25.83 36.35
CA GLU A 78 39.43 27.18 36.90
C GLU A 78 38.65 28.30 36.17
N SER A 79 38.05 28.03 35.00
CA SER A 79 37.28 29.02 34.25
C SER A 79 35.98 29.42 34.95
N LYS A 80 35.68 30.73 34.93
CA LYS A 80 34.38 31.30 35.36
C LYS A 80 33.28 31.09 34.32
N ASP A 81 33.66 30.91 33.06
CA ASP A 81 32.74 30.64 31.95
C ASP A 81 33.10 29.30 31.30
N LYS A 82 32.53 28.24 31.86
CA LYS A 82 32.74 26.87 31.37
C LYS A 82 31.95 26.60 30.10
N GLN A 83 30.83 27.31 29.91
CA GLN A 83 29.95 27.13 28.78
C GLN A 83 30.62 27.63 27.49
N ASP A 84 31.27 28.80 27.53
CA ASP A 84 32.06 29.32 26.40
C ASP A 84 33.15 28.34 25.94
N LEU A 85 33.86 27.71 26.88
CA LEU A 85 34.89 26.70 26.56
C LEU A 85 34.28 25.46 25.90
N GLU A 86 33.12 24.98 26.36
CA GLU A 86 32.43 23.87 25.71
C GLU A 86 31.90 24.24 24.32
N ASP A 87 31.38 25.46 24.16
CA ASP A 87 30.81 25.94 22.90
C ASP A 87 31.89 26.16 21.84
N LYS A 88 33.06 26.69 22.21
CA LYS A 88 34.23 26.79 21.31
C LYS A 88 34.74 25.42 20.87
N ALA A 89 34.85 24.47 21.79
CA ALA A 89 35.29 23.11 21.46
C ALA A 89 34.26 22.37 20.59
N PHE A 90 32.97 22.55 20.87
CA PHE A 90 31.89 22.00 20.06
C PHE A 90 31.85 22.60 18.66
N LEU A 91 32.03 23.91 18.53
CA LEU A 91 32.11 24.62 17.26
C LEU A 91 33.23 24.04 16.40
N ALA A 92 34.44 23.92 16.94
CA ALA A 92 35.59 23.37 16.21
C ALA A 92 35.34 21.92 15.74
N TYR A 93 34.78 21.07 16.62
CA TYR A 93 34.42 19.69 16.30
C TYR A 93 33.42 19.62 15.13
N THR A 94 32.35 20.41 15.21
CA THR A 94 31.26 20.37 14.23
C THR A 94 31.69 20.98 12.89
N GLN A 95 32.46 22.07 12.92
CA GLN A 95 33.00 22.71 11.72
C GLN A 95 33.90 21.77 10.94
N ALA A 96 34.75 20.99 11.60
CA ALA A 96 35.63 20.04 10.92
C ALA A 96 34.83 19.02 10.09
N ILE A 97 33.75 18.47 10.67
CA ILE A 97 32.89 17.49 10.00
C ILE A 97 32.12 18.14 8.84
N GLU A 98 31.51 19.29 9.08
CA GLU A 98 30.69 19.97 8.08
C GLU A 98 31.53 20.52 6.91
N LYS A 99 32.76 21.01 7.16
CA LYS A 99 33.72 21.36 6.11
C LYS A 99 34.07 20.15 5.23
N ASP A 100 34.27 18.98 5.85
CA ASP A 100 34.56 17.74 5.13
C ASP A 100 33.36 17.27 4.29
N LYS A 101 32.15 17.32 4.86
CA LYS A 101 30.91 17.03 4.13
C LYS A 101 30.70 17.97 2.94
N LEU A 102 30.88 19.28 3.14
CA LEU A 102 30.76 20.27 2.07
C LEU A 102 31.77 19.99 0.96
N LEU A 103 33.03 19.68 1.31
CA LEU A 103 34.05 19.32 0.33
C LEU A 103 33.61 18.12 -0.54
N TYR A 104 33.19 17.02 0.08
CA TYR A 104 32.78 15.82 -0.65
C TYR A 104 31.47 16.00 -1.40
N PHE A 105 30.57 16.85 -0.93
CA PHE A 105 29.39 17.26 -1.69
C PHE A 105 29.82 17.99 -2.97
N CYS A 106 30.69 18.99 -2.87
CA CYS A 106 31.21 19.72 -4.03
C CYS A 106 31.89 18.79 -5.04
N LEU A 107 32.67 17.82 -4.55
CA LEU A 107 33.37 16.84 -5.39
C LEU A 107 32.41 15.87 -6.08
N SER A 108 31.27 15.53 -5.45
CA SER A 108 30.33 14.50 -5.93
C SER A 108 29.12 15.05 -6.69
N LEU A 109 28.75 16.32 -6.51
CA LEU A 109 27.51 16.91 -7.02
C LEU A 109 27.32 16.68 -8.53
N ASN A 110 28.39 16.87 -9.30
CA ASN A 110 28.37 16.78 -10.77
C ASN A 110 29.03 15.49 -11.30
N GLN A 111 29.16 14.45 -10.47
CA GLN A 111 29.77 13.18 -10.86
C GLN A 111 28.70 12.12 -11.09
N GLU A 112 28.71 11.54 -12.29
CA GLU A 112 27.98 10.32 -12.63
C GLU A 112 28.95 9.14 -12.58
N VAL A 113 28.50 8.02 -12.01
CA VAL A 113 29.27 6.79 -11.81
C VAL A 113 28.59 5.66 -12.54
N LEU A 114 29.38 4.89 -13.31
CA LEU A 114 28.96 3.62 -13.88
C LEU A 114 29.21 2.51 -12.84
N ILE A 115 28.14 1.81 -12.44
CA ILE A 115 28.20 0.68 -11.52
C ILE A 115 28.12 -0.60 -12.34
N ILE A 116 29.10 -1.49 -12.15
CA ILE A 116 29.08 -2.84 -12.72
C ILE A 116 28.82 -3.85 -11.60
N LYS A 117 27.77 -4.66 -11.74
CA LYS A 117 27.41 -5.73 -10.80
C LYS A 117 27.54 -7.08 -11.49
N SER A 118 28.35 -7.96 -10.91
CA SER A 118 28.32 -9.36 -11.27
C SER A 118 27.06 -10.04 -10.69
N PRO A 119 26.57 -11.11 -11.32
CA PRO A 119 25.57 -11.99 -10.72
C PRO A 119 25.99 -12.47 -9.33
N SER A 120 25.02 -12.83 -8.48
CA SER A 120 25.30 -13.48 -7.20
C SER A 120 25.48 -14.99 -7.32
N ASP A 121 24.87 -15.60 -8.34
CA ASP A 121 24.97 -17.03 -8.62
C ASP A 121 26.36 -17.40 -9.19
N ILE A 122 26.97 -18.46 -8.67
CA ILE A 122 28.34 -18.87 -9.01
C ILE A 122 28.45 -19.27 -10.49
N LYS A 123 27.43 -19.92 -11.06
CA LYS A 123 27.43 -20.34 -12.47
C LYS A 123 27.31 -19.13 -13.39
N GLU A 124 26.43 -18.21 -13.05
CA GLU A 124 26.28 -16.95 -13.80
C GLU A 124 27.51 -16.03 -13.63
N GLN A 125 28.20 -16.04 -12.48
CA GLN A 125 29.47 -15.35 -12.31
C GLN A 125 30.57 -15.89 -13.23
N LYS A 126 30.70 -17.22 -13.32
CA LYS A 126 31.65 -17.85 -14.25
C LYS A 126 31.37 -17.44 -15.69
N LYS A 127 30.10 -17.44 -16.11
CA LYS A 127 29.66 -16.97 -17.43
C LYS A 127 29.94 -15.47 -17.64
N PHE A 128 29.67 -14.65 -16.63
CA PHE A 128 29.92 -13.21 -16.64
C PHE A 128 31.41 -12.89 -16.81
N LEU A 129 32.29 -13.61 -16.09
CA LEU A 129 33.73 -13.45 -16.17
C LEU A 129 34.27 -14.01 -17.48
N GLY A 130 33.87 -15.23 -17.86
CA GLY A 130 34.40 -15.98 -19.01
C GLY A 130 35.45 -17.03 -18.63
N TYR A 131 35.66 -17.27 -17.33
CA TYR A 131 36.60 -18.27 -16.83
C TYR A 131 36.12 -18.87 -15.50
N GLU A 132 36.74 -19.99 -15.12
CA GLU A 132 36.62 -20.58 -13.80
C GLU A 132 37.97 -20.94 -13.18
N TRP A 133 38.01 -21.14 -11.87
CA TRP A 133 39.20 -21.59 -11.16
C TRP A 133 39.17 -23.10 -10.97
N SER A 134 40.18 -23.80 -11.48
CA SER A 134 40.39 -25.23 -11.29
C SER A 134 41.29 -25.49 -10.08
N ASN A 135 40.83 -26.34 -9.16
CA ASN A 135 41.63 -26.85 -8.04
C ASN A 135 42.11 -28.30 -8.29
N ARG A 136 42.02 -28.79 -9.53
CA ARG A 136 42.40 -30.15 -9.88
C ARG A 136 43.92 -30.25 -9.87
N LYS A 137 44.46 -31.21 -9.11
CA LYS A 137 45.90 -31.42 -8.97
C LYS A 137 46.57 -31.71 -10.33
N GLY A 138 47.55 -30.89 -10.72
CA GLY A 138 48.24 -30.94 -12.03
C GLY A 138 47.57 -30.11 -13.14
N ASP A 139 46.52 -29.38 -12.81
CA ASP A 139 45.68 -28.60 -13.72
C ASP A 139 45.04 -27.42 -12.95
N GLU A 140 45.76 -26.90 -11.96
CA GLU A 140 45.34 -25.81 -11.09
C GLU A 140 45.44 -24.46 -11.82
N GLY A 141 44.47 -23.58 -11.56
CA GLY A 141 44.50 -22.21 -12.04
C GLY A 141 43.30 -21.81 -12.89
N LEU A 142 43.45 -20.71 -13.61
CA LEU A 142 42.38 -20.06 -14.38
C LEU A 142 42.14 -20.81 -15.69
N LYS A 143 40.89 -21.22 -15.91
CA LYS A 143 40.44 -21.90 -17.13
C LYS A 143 39.41 -21.08 -17.87
N GLU A 144 39.72 -20.71 -19.10
CA GLU A 144 38.80 -20.00 -19.99
C GLU A 144 37.64 -20.94 -20.36
N LEU A 145 36.42 -20.41 -20.33
CA LEU A 145 35.22 -21.18 -20.72
C LEU A 145 35.06 -21.25 -22.25
N HIS A 146 35.70 -20.33 -22.98
CA HIS A 146 35.58 -20.17 -24.41
C HIS A 146 36.95 -19.86 -25.03
N GLU A 147 37.25 -20.47 -26.18
CA GLU A 147 38.42 -20.15 -26.99
C GLU A 147 37.94 -19.85 -28.42
N PRO A 148 38.07 -18.59 -28.91
CA PRO A 148 38.68 -17.44 -28.25
C PRO A 148 37.84 -16.89 -27.08
N TYR A 149 38.50 -16.24 -26.12
CA TYR A 149 37.86 -15.69 -24.91
C TYR A 149 36.70 -14.75 -25.24
N LEU A 150 35.53 -15.07 -24.68
CA LEU A 150 34.29 -14.33 -24.86
C LEU A 150 33.46 -14.34 -23.56
N SER A 151 33.09 -13.16 -23.07
CA SER A 151 32.16 -13.00 -21.96
C SER A 151 31.31 -11.75 -22.11
N PRO A 152 30.30 -11.50 -21.25
CA PRO A 152 29.65 -10.19 -21.15
C PRO A 152 30.61 -9.05 -20.79
N LEU A 153 31.69 -9.37 -20.06
CA LEU A 153 32.67 -8.39 -19.62
C LEU A 153 33.64 -7.98 -20.75
N PHE A 154 34.13 -8.94 -21.54
CA PHE A 154 35.22 -8.73 -22.48
C PHE A 154 35.21 -9.73 -23.66
N GLU A 155 35.77 -9.30 -24.79
CA GLU A 155 35.99 -10.14 -25.97
C GLU A 155 37.43 -9.94 -26.49
N ARG A 156 38.22 -11.01 -26.53
CA ARG A 156 39.65 -10.92 -26.91
C ARG A 156 39.84 -10.61 -28.39
N GLY A 157 38.99 -11.15 -29.26
CA GLY A 157 39.04 -10.93 -30.70
C GLY A 157 38.60 -9.52 -31.13
N ASN A 158 37.81 -8.83 -30.28
CA ASN A 158 37.34 -7.48 -30.52
C ASN A 158 37.24 -6.68 -29.20
N PRO A 159 38.36 -6.13 -28.70
CA PRO A 159 38.38 -5.38 -27.44
C PRO A 159 37.52 -4.11 -27.42
N GLN A 160 37.07 -3.62 -28.57
CA GLN A 160 36.23 -2.42 -28.72
C GLN A 160 34.76 -2.75 -29.00
N ASN A 161 34.34 -4.00 -28.79
CA ASN A 161 32.96 -4.39 -29.03
C ASN A 161 32.00 -3.60 -28.13
N GLU A 162 31.09 -2.83 -28.72
CA GLU A 162 30.14 -1.97 -28.01
C GLU A 162 29.12 -2.74 -27.16
N THR A 163 28.97 -4.04 -27.41
CA THR A 163 28.11 -4.96 -26.65
C THR A 163 28.77 -5.52 -25.40
N LYS A 164 29.99 -5.06 -25.04
CA LYS A 164 30.77 -5.54 -23.90
C LYS A 164 30.97 -4.47 -22.84
N LEU A 165 30.99 -4.89 -21.57
CA LEU A 165 31.09 -3.96 -20.44
C LEU A 165 32.43 -3.23 -20.39
N ASN A 166 33.54 -3.82 -20.84
CA ASN A 166 34.83 -3.13 -20.89
C ASN A 166 34.78 -1.87 -21.77
N THR A 167 34.04 -1.92 -22.87
CA THR A 167 33.82 -0.77 -23.75
C THR A 167 32.97 0.30 -23.07
N LEU A 168 31.94 -0.09 -22.32
CA LEU A 168 31.15 0.84 -21.49
C LEU A 168 32.01 1.52 -20.42
N ILE A 169 32.87 0.75 -19.73
CA ILE A 169 33.80 1.28 -18.72
C ILE A 169 34.75 2.29 -19.35
N CYS A 170 35.29 1.98 -20.53
CA CYS A 170 36.16 2.90 -21.28
C CYS A 170 35.42 4.19 -21.67
N LYS A 171 34.21 4.08 -22.25
CA LYS A 171 33.38 5.24 -22.61
C LYS A 171 32.98 6.07 -21.39
N ALA A 172 32.70 5.45 -20.25
CA ALA A 172 32.40 6.14 -18.99
C ALA A 172 33.62 6.91 -18.48
N PHE A 173 34.80 6.30 -18.50
CA PHE A 173 36.06 6.94 -18.12
C PHE A 173 36.40 8.15 -19.01
N LEU A 174 36.16 8.01 -20.31
CA LEU A 174 36.36 9.08 -21.30
C LEU A 174 35.22 10.12 -21.35
N LYS A 175 34.17 9.94 -20.55
CA LYS A 175 32.96 10.79 -20.52
C LYS A 175 32.22 10.89 -21.86
N THR A 176 32.26 9.83 -22.66
CA THR A 176 31.58 9.72 -23.96
C THR A 176 30.40 8.76 -23.95
N LEU A 177 30.07 8.18 -22.78
CA LEU A 177 28.98 7.22 -22.63
C LEU A 177 27.62 7.93 -22.51
N SER A 178 26.79 7.84 -23.56
CA SER A 178 25.39 8.30 -23.54
C SER A 178 24.49 7.34 -22.74
N ASP A 179 24.17 6.18 -23.31
CA ASP A 179 23.21 5.21 -22.77
C ASP A 179 23.84 3.83 -22.56
N ILE A 180 23.24 3.04 -21.64
CA ILE A 180 23.60 1.63 -21.44
C ILE A 180 22.73 0.78 -22.38
N PRO A 181 23.34 -0.01 -23.29
CA PRO A 181 22.61 -0.94 -24.16
C PRO A 181 21.71 -1.89 -23.37
N LYS A 182 20.51 -2.20 -23.90
CA LYS A 182 19.49 -3.03 -23.22
C LYS A 182 20.05 -4.35 -22.68
N ASP A 183 20.87 -5.04 -23.47
CA ASP A 183 21.45 -6.33 -23.12
C ASP A 183 22.45 -6.28 -21.95
N LEU A 184 22.94 -5.07 -21.62
CA LEU A 184 23.91 -4.84 -20.55
C LEU A 184 23.29 -4.22 -19.28
N GLN A 185 22.02 -3.82 -19.32
CA GLN A 185 21.33 -3.23 -18.18
C GLN A 185 21.16 -4.19 -17.00
N GLY A 186 21.23 -5.51 -17.25
CA GLY A 186 21.28 -6.52 -16.18
C GLY A 186 22.57 -6.49 -15.35
N TYR A 187 23.65 -5.92 -15.89
CA TYR A 187 24.98 -5.90 -15.26
C TYR A 187 25.50 -4.49 -14.97
N ALA A 188 24.98 -3.47 -15.65
CA ALA A 188 25.46 -2.10 -15.57
C ALA A 188 24.33 -1.10 -15.29
N SER A 189 24.58 -0.14 -14.41
CA SER A 189 23.67 0.97 -14.12
C SER A 189 24.45 2.28 -13.91
N LYS A 190 23.79 3.43 -14.11
CA LYS A 190 24.35 4.76 -13.79
C LYS A 190 23.79 5.27 -12.47
N ALA A 191 24.59 5.97 -11.69
CA ALA A 191 24.15 6.65 -10.47
C ALA A 191 24.91 7.98 -10.29
N ARG A 192 24.29 8.96 -9.64
CA ARG A 192 24.99 10.18 -9.23
C ARG A 192 25.78 9.89 -7.96
N LEU A 193 27.07 10.23 -7.92
CA LEU A 193 27.92 9.94 -6.76
C LEU A 193 27.37 10.56 -5.47
N ILE A 194 26.75 11.74 -5.57
CA ILE A 194 26.10 12.42 -4.46
C ILE A 194 24.99 11.60 -3.80
N ASP A 195 24.26 10.79 -4.57
CA ASP A 195 23.19 9.92 -4.06
C ASP A 195 23.76 8.63 -3.44
N MET A 196 25.05 8.35 -3.66
CA MET A 196 25.75 7.18 -3.12
C MET A 196 26.40 7.46 -1.76
N MET A 197 26.43 8.72 -1.30
CA MET A 197 27.08 9.12 -0.05
C MET A 197 26.04 9.63 0.96
N ASP A 198 26.26 9.35 2.25
CA ASP A 198 25.37 9.77 3.34
C ASP A 198 25.91 11.02 4.04
N PHE A 199 25.31 12.17 3.74
CA PHE A 199 25.65 13.45 4.35
C PHE A 199 24.80 13.77 5.60
N GLU A 200 23.82 12.93 5.95
CA GLU A 200 22.93 13.16 7.12
C GLU A 200 23.60 12.66 8.41
N LYS A 201 24.34 11.55 8.37
CA LYS A 201 25.01 10.97 9.54
C LYS A 201 26.01 11.90 10.22
N VAL A 202 26.04 11.92 11.55
CA VAL A 202 27.00 12.68 12.34
C VAL A 202 28.45 12.32 11.98
N GLU A 203 28.75 11.03 11.91
CA GLU A 203 30.05 10.56 11.42
C GLU A 203 30.04 10.50 9.89
N PHE A 204 30.88 11.31 9.25
CA PHE A 204 31.04 11.30 7.80
C PHE A 204 32.17 10.38 7.36
N ASN A 205 31.87 9.09 7.24
CA ASN A 205 32.86 8.05 6.93
C ASN A 205 33.20 7.92 5.42
N LYS A 206 32.62 8.78 4.57
CA LYS A 206 32.83 8.81 3.11
C LYS A 206 32.52 7.49 2.39
N ALA A 207 31.71 6.63 3.00
CA ALA A 207 31.31 5.37 2.40
C ALA A 207 30.45 5.61 1.15
N ILE A 208 30.74 4.86 0.09
CA ILE A 208 29.98 4.87 -1.16
C ILE A 208 29.04 3.65 -1.14
N SER A 209 27.73 3.89 -1.11
CA SER A 209 26.70 2.88 -1.21
C SER A 209 26.43 2.51 -2.67
N LEU A 210 26.53 1.22 -3.00
CA LEU A 210 26.22 0.69 -4.34
C LEU A 210 24.73 0.31 -4.51
N ASN A 211 23.92 0.57 -3.47
CA ASN A 211 22.47 0.32 -3.46
C ASN A 211 21.70 1.63 -3.68
N VAL A 212 22.09 2.39 -4.70
CA VAL A 212 21.35 3.57 -5.14
C VAL A 212 20.34 3.14 -6.18
N LYS A 213 19.06 3.03 -5.79
CA LYS A 213 17.99 3.17 -6.78
C LYS A 213 17.95 4.66 -7.11
N SER A 214 18.35 5.07 -8.31
CA SER A 214 18.22 6.48 -8.67
C SER A 214 16.73 6.85 -8.52
N ARG A 215 16.44 7.96 -7.83
CA ARG A 215 15.03 8.36 -7.61
C ARG A 215 14.32 8.67 -8.94
N ASP A 216 15.07 9.06 -9.96
CA ASP A 216 14.58 9.25 -11.33
C ASP A 216 14.22 7.93 -12.03
N GLU A 217 14.94 6.82 -11.78
CA GLU A 217 14.58 5.49 -12.32
C GLU A 217 13.23 4.97 -11.78
N LEU A 218 12.85 5.42 -10.58
CA LEU A 218 11.61 5.06 -9.89
C LEU A 218 10.44 6.02 -10.21
N ASN A 219 10.67 7.09 -10.96
CA ASN A 219 9.60 7.99 -11.38
C ASN A 219 8.74 7.30 -12.47
N PRO A 220 7.43 7.04 -12.23
CA PRO A 220 6.57 6.36 -13.18
C PRO A 220 6.42 7.13 -14.49
N PHE A 221 6.68 8.43 -14.50
CA PHE A 221 6.52 9.31 -15.66
C PHE A 221 7.82 9.55 -16.43
N LYS A 222 8.94 8.89 -16.08
CA LYS A 222 10.26 9.17 -16.69
C LYS A 222 10.30 9.08 -18.22
N ASN A 223 9.44 8.26 -18.81
CA ASN A 223 9.33 8.04 -20.25
C ASN A 223 8.16 8.81 -20.89
N SER A 224 7.58 9.78 -20.19
CA SER A 224 6.52 10.63 -20.73
C SER A 224 7.00 11.33 -22.01
N LYS A 225 6.12 11.40 -23.02
CA LYS A 225 6.37 12.16 -24.26
C LYS A 225 6.30 13.69 -24.06
N TYR A 226 5.77 14.13 -22.91
CA TYR A 226 5.72 15.53 -22.52
C TYR A 226 6.78 15.86 -21.47
N GLU A 227 7.14 17.15 -21.41
CA GLU A 227 8.07 17.70 -20.42
C GLU A 227 7.67 17.36 -18.99
N LEU A 228 8.67 17.01 -18.19
CA LEU A 228 8.52 16.74 -16.77
C LEU A 228 8.92 17.97 -15.95
N VAL A 229 7.96 18.54 -15.24
CA VAL A 229 8.15 19.70 -14.35
C VAL A 229 8.19 19.26 -12.90
N ARG A 230 8.82 20.04 -12.02
CA ARG A 230 8.84 19.70 -10.59
C ARG A 230 7.48 20.00 -9.98
N LEU A 231 6.97 19.11 -9.14
CA LEU A 231 5.71 19.28 -8.43
C LEU A 231 5.71 20.59 -7.60
N GLY A 232 6.87 20.93 -7.03
CA GLY A 232 7.10 22.19 -6.34
C GLY A 232 6.96 23.46 -7.18
N GLU A 233 7.09 23.39 -8.50
CA GLU A 233 6.94 24.54 -9.41
C GLU A 233 5.47 24.85 -9.69
N VAL A 234 4.61 23.84 -9.65
CA VAL A 234 3.19 23.94 -10.02
C VAL A 234 2.22 23.84 -8.83
N CYS A 235 2.70 23.38 -7.67
CA CYS A 235 1.89 23.19 -6.46
C CYS A 235 2.47 23.94 -5.25
N ASP A 236 1.59 24.55 -4.46
CA ASP A 236 1.86 25.06 -3.13
C ASP A 236 1.60 23.95 -2.09
N LEU A 237 2.49 23.81 -1.10
CA LEU A 237 2.34 22.89 0.02
C LEU A 237 2.07 23.69 1.31
N ASN A 238 1.00 23.34 2.02
CA ASN A 238 0.62 23.88 3.33
C ASN A 238 0.49 25.41 3.39
N LYS A 239 -0.02 26.01 2.30
CA LYS A 239 -0.43 27.43 2.29
C LYS A 239 -1.57 27.68 3.26
N ILE A 240 -2.50 26.73 3.33
CA ILE A 240 -3.57 26.69 4.33
C ILE A 240 -3.03 25.91 5.54
N ARG A 241 -2.99 26.57 6.70
CA ARG A 241 -2.39 26.01 7.93
C ARG A 241 -3.38 25.73 9.05
N ASN A 242 -4.56 26.35 8.98
CA ASN A 242 -5.58 26.19 10.00
C ASN A 242 -6.23 24.81 9.88
N GLN A 243 -5.97 23.94 10.84
CA GLN A 243 -6.39 22.54 10.83
C GLN A 243 -6.87 22.13 12.22
N ALA A 244 -7.77 21.14 12.26
CA ALA A 244 -8.21 20.51 13.49
C ALA A 244 -7.40 19.23 13.75
N SER A 245 -7.43 18.72 14.98
CA SER A 245 -6.95 17.36 15.26
C SER A 245 -7.91 16.31 14.68
N ALA A 246 -7.41 15.07 14.52
CA ALA A 246 -8.23 13.97 14.02
C ALA A 246 -9.45 13.69 14.93
N THR A 247 -9.28 13.82 16.24
CA THR A 247 -10.35 13.61 17.23
C THR A 247 -11.39 14.74 17.22
N GLU A 248 -10.98 15.98 16.91
CA GLU A 248 -11.90 17.10 16.74
C GLU A 248 -12.76 16.93 15.49
N ILE A 249 -12.15 16.58 14.35
CA ILE A 249 -12.89 16.32 13.11
C ILE A 249 -13.92 15.21 13.29
N GLU A 250 -13.57 14.12 13.99
CA GLU A 250 -14.49 13.01 14.23
C GLU A 250 -15.72 13.46 15.04
N LYS A 251 -15.51 14.34 16.03
CA LYS A 251 -16.59 14.91 16.86
C LYS A 251 -17.45 15.94 16.11
N MET A 252 -16.91 16.60 15.10
CA MET A 252 -17.64 17.59 14.28
C MET A 252 -18.52 16.94 13.21
N ASN A 253 -18.39 15.63 12.97
CA ASN A 253 -19.13 14.99 11.89
C ASN A 253 -20.63 14.91 12.21
N LEU A 254 -21.43 15.64 11.43
CA LEU A 254 -22.89 15.61 11.46
C LEU A 254 -23.47 14.75 10.31
N ASN A 255 -22.62 14.21 9.43
CA ASN A 255 -22.98 13.59 8.15
C ASN A 255 -23.96 14.45 7.31
N SER A 256 -23.94 15.77 7.51
CA SER A 256 -24.83 16.74 6.88
C SER A 256 -24.23 18.15 6.98
N GLY A 257 -24.73 19.07 6.16
CA GLY A 257 -24.21 20.45 6.08
C GLY A 257 -23.40 20.71 4.81
N ASN A 258 -22.69 21.84 4.78
CA ASN A 258 -22.03 22.39 3.59
C ASN A 258 -20.49 22.50 3.73
N VAL A 259 -19.92 22.05 4.84
CA VAL A 259 -18.47 22.04 5.08
C VAL A 259 -17.95 20.60 5.07
N LYS A 260 -17.01 20.30 4.17
CA LYS A 260 -16.41 18.96 4.05
C LYS A 260 -15.39 18.72 5.16
N LEU A 261 -15.44 17.56 5.80
CA LEU A 261 -14.40 17.14 6.74
C LEU A 261 -13.39 16.24 6.02
N LEU A 262 -12.10 16.59 6.10
CA LEU A 262 -10.98 15.89 5.48
C LEU A 262 -10.09 15.24 6.56
N PRO A 263 -10.48 14.06 7.08
CA PRO A 263 -9.68 13.35 8.10
C PRO A 263 -8.32 12.91 7.53
N SER A 264 -7.34 12.57 8.38
CA SER A 264 -6.03 12.04 7.92
C SER A 264 -6.02 10.56 7.59
N SER A 265 -7.08 9.86 7.98
CA SER A 265 -7.27 8.43 7.77
C SER A 265 -8.02 8.16 6.45
N LYS A 266 -9.01 7.26 6.45
CA LYS A 266 -9.78 6.87 5.27
C LYS A 266 -10.53 8.06 4.65
N ASN A 267 -10.91 7.94 3.38
CA ASN A 267 -11.71 8.94 2.69
C ASN A 267 -13.19 8.82 3.11
N TYR A 268 -13.52 9.38 4.27
CA TYR A 268 -14.89 9.40 4.76
C TYR A 268 -15.69 10.52 4.10
N GLU A 269 -16.94 10.23 3.75
CA GLU A 269 -17.92 11.22 3.28
C GLU A 269 -18.53 12.00 4.45
N TRP A 270 -17.66 12.67 5.21
CA TRP A 270 -18.05 13.43 6.40
C TRP A 270 -18.29 14.90 6.09
N TRP A 271 -19.36 15.42 6.69
CA TRP A 271 -19.86 16.76 6.47
C TRP A 271 -20.31 17.36 7.80
N THR A 272 -20.18 18.67 7.91
CA THR A 272 -20.66 19.46 9.03
C THR A 272 -21.25 20.78 8.54
N ASP A 273 -21.93 21.50 9.42
CA ASP A 273 -22.30 22.89 9.22
C ASP A 273 -21.17 23.87 9.64
N GLU A 274 -21.27 25.12 9.20
CA GLU A 274 -20.31 26.17 9.50
C GLU A 274 -20.25 26.52 11.01
N LYS A 275 -21.37 26.42 11.70
CA LYS A 275 -21.43 26.72 13.14
C LYS A 275 -20.56 25.75 13.95
N THR A 276 -20.60 24.47 13.60
CA THR A 276 -19.87 23.39 14.26
C THR A 276 -18.39 23.39 13.85
N ALA A 277 -18.09 23.68 12.58
CA ALA A 277 -16.72 23.81 12.10
C ALA A 277 -15.99 25.02 12.72
N GLY A 278 -16.71 26.13 12.95
CA GLY A 278 -16.24 27.30 13.67
C GLY A 278 -14.94 27.87 13.11
N GLN A 279 -13.94 28.03 13.99
CA GLN A 279 -12.67 28.64 13.62
C GLN A 279 -11.83 27.80 12.64
N PHE A 280 -12.12 26.52 12.43
CA PHE A 280 -11.31 25.62 11.60
C PHE A 280 -11.71 25.61 10.12
N ILE A 281 -12.71 26.42 9.74
CA ILE A 281 -13.16 26.52 8.36
C ILE A 281 -12.04 27.10 7.48
N ASN A 282 -11.81 26.42 6.37
CA ASN A 282 -11.01 26.88 5.26
C ASN A 282 -11.87 26.83 3.99
N GLU A 283 -11.48 27.55 2.95
CA GLU A 283 -12.16 27.54 1.67
C GLU A 283 -11.15 27.55 0.52
N GLY A 284 -11.35 26.68 -0.47
CA GLY A 284 -10.50 26.62 -1.64
C GLY A 284 -10.64 25.32 -2.43
N GLU A 285 -9.77 25.16 -3.41
CA GLU A 285 -9.59 23.92 -4.17
C GLU A 285 -8.31 23.25 -3.67
N VAL A 286 -8.46 22.14 -2.95
CA VAL A 286 -7.35 21.52 -2.22
C VAL A 286 -7.27 20.03 -2.47
N ILE A 287 -6.04 19.53 -2.50
CA ILE A 287 -5.73 18.10 -2.45
C ILE A 287 -5.05 17.85 -1.10
N THR A 288 -5.56 16.91 -0.30
CA THR A 288 -4.92 16.55 0.97
C THR A 288 -4.20 15.21 0.86
N LEU A 289 -3.03 15.13 1.52
CA LEU A 289 -2.28 13.89 1.71
C LEU A 289 -2.07 13.64 3.20
N GLY A 290 -2.16 12.38 3.62
CA GLY A 290 -1.86 11.96 4.98
C GLY A 290 -0.43 12.31 5.40
N VAL A 291 -0.12 12.19 6.70
CA VAL A 291 1.25 12.48 7.19
C VAL A 291 2.13 11.24 7.11
N ALA A 292 1.54 10.06 7.28
CA ALA A 292 2.25 8.83 7.55
C ALA A 292 1.50 7.60 7.04
N ARG A 293 2.25 6.51 6.83
CA ARG A 293 1.83 5.20 6.32
C ARG A 293 1.38 5.25 4.87
N TYR A 294 0.29 5.96 4.61
CA TYR A 294 -0.40 5.98 3.32
C TYR A 294 -0.74 7.41 2.91
N ALA A 295 -0.68 7.67 1.60
CA ALA A 295 -0.97 8.96 1.03
C ALA A 295 -2.41 9.43 1.26
N ASN A 296 -3.39 8.51 1.28
CA ASN A 296 -4.82 8.78 1.54
C ASN A 296 -5.31 10.07 0.85
N ILE A 297 -5.13 10.14 -0.46
CA ILE A 297 -5.24 11.38 -1.23
C ILE A 297 -6.72 11.72 -1.42
N LYS A 298 -7.07 12.98 -1.15
CA LYS A 298 -8.45 13.47 -1.25
C LYS A 298 -8.44 14.80 -1.96
N LYS A 299 -9.49 15.09 -2.73
CA LYS A 299 -9.73 16.42 -3.30
C LYS A 299 -11.03 17.02 -2.78
N HIS A 300 -11.06 18.34 -2.65
CA HIS A 300 -12.29 19.09 -2.35
C HIS A 300 -12.25 20.47 -3.00
N LYS A 301 -13.43 20.97 -3.38
CA LYS A 301 -13.65 22.34 -3.85
C LYS A 301 -14.74 22.98 -2.99
N GLY A 302 -14.42 24.05 -2.27
CA GLY A 302 -15.34 24.78 -1.39
C GLY A 302 -14.88 24.80 0.06
N LYS A 303 -15.82 24.92 1.01
CA LYS A 303 -15.54 24.99 2.45
C LYS A 303 -15.14 23.63 3.01
N PHE A 304 -14.08 23.58 3.81
CA PHE A 304 -13.59 22.36 4.44
C PHE A 304 -12.90 22.58 5.78
N VAL A 305 -12.76 21.50 6.55
CA VAL A 305 -11.85 21.37 7.69
C VAL A 305 -10.93 20.18 7.43
N SER A 306 -9.63 20.32 7.66
CA SER A 306 -8.64 19.24 7.45
C SER A 306 -8.00 18.81 8.77
N ALA A 307 -7.71 17.50 8.90
CA ALA A 307 -7.10 16.91 10.09
C ALA A 307 -5.60 16.70 9.90
N ASN A 308 -4.78 17.69 10.23
CA ASN A 308 -3.31 17.59 10.18
C ASN A 308 -2.73 16.98 8.88
N ASN A 309 -3.39 17.17 7.73
CA ASN A 309 -2.90 16.69 6.43
C ASN A 309 -1.87 17.64 5.84
N HIS A 310 -1.10 17.15 4.88
CA HIS A 310 -0.45 18.00 3.88
C HIS A 310 -1.51 18.52 2.91
N ILE A 311 -1.67 19.83 2.82
CA ILE A 311 -2.68 20.49 1.96
C ILE A 311 -1.96 21.08 0.75
N LEU A 312 -2.35 20.63 -0.45
CA LEU A 312 -1.81 21.07 -1.72
C LEU A 312 -2.83 21.97 -2.43
N SER A 313 -2.36 23.01 -3.09
CA SER A 313 -3.15 23.83 -4.00
C SER A 313 -2.36 24.14 -5.27
N VAL A 314 -3.05 24.24 -6.41
CA VAL A 314 -2.42 24.61 -7.69
C VAL A 314 -1.96 26.07 -7.64
N LYS A 315 -0.68 26.31 -8.00
CA LYS A 315 -0.10 27.67 -8.09
C LYS A 315 -0.62 28.43 -9.31
N ASP A 316 -0.59 27.77 -10.46
CA ASP A 316 -0.88 28.36 -11.75
C ASP A 316 -1.86 27.50 -12.55
N LYS A 317 -3.14 27.88 -12.49
CA LYS A 317 -4.23 27.17 -13.19
C LYS A 317 -4.16 27.33 -14.71
N SER A 318 -3.32 28.23 -15.23
CA SER A 318 -3.07 28.34 -16.67
C SER A 318 -2.13 27.24 -17.19
N LYS A 319 -1.41 26.56 -16.30
CA LYS A 319 -0.48 25.48 -16.64
C LYS A 319 -1.02 24.10 -16.33
N ILE A 320 -1.66 23.93 -15.16
CA ILE A 320 -2.11 22.63 -14.69
C ILE A 320 -3.55 22.67 -14.19
N ILE A 321 -4.36 21.71 -14.63
CA ILE A 321 -5.73 21.51 -14.19
C ILE A 321 -5.71 20.79 -12.84
N PHE A 322 -6.50 21.29 -11.90
CA PHE A 322 -6.61 20.73 -10.54
C PHE A 322 -6.94 19.23 -10.53
N ASP A 323 -7.93 18.81 -11.32
CA ASP A 323 -8.35 17.41 -11.40
C ASP A 323 -7.31 16.52 -12.10
N PHE A 324 -6.54 17.07 -13.05
CA PHE A 324 -5.42 16.36 -13.67
C PHE A 324 -4.29 16.12 -12.66
N LEU A 325 -3.93 17.15 -11.88
CA LEU A 325 -2.96 17.01 -10.79
C LEU A 325 -3.39 15.94 -9.78
N TYR A 326 -4.67 15.93 -9.40
CA TYR A 326 -5.22 14.91 -8.52
C TYR A 326 -5.02 13.50 -9.09
N ILE A 327 -5.36 13.27 -10.36
CA ILE A 327 -5.19 11.97 -11.03
C ILE A 327 -3.72 11.51 -11.01
N LEU A 328 -2.75 12.39 -11.29
CA LEU A 328 -1.33 12.04 -11.20
C LEU A 328 -0.93 11.63 -9.78
N LEU A 329 -1.43 12.38 -8.78
CA LEU A 329 -1.15 12.12 -7.39
C LEU A 329 -1.80 10.81 -6.91
N GLU A 330 -2.99 10.43 -7.37
CA GLU A 330 -3.58 9.12 -7.05
C GLU A 330 -2.62 7.95 -7.34
N ILE A 331 -1.81 8.08 -8.39
CA ILE A 331 -0.85 7.05 -8.81
C ILE A 331 0.50 7.20 -8.13
N CYS A 332 1.02 8.43 -8.05
CA CYS A 332 2.40 8.65 -7.62
C CYS A 332 2.53 9.19 -6.19
N GLY A 333 1.44 9.55 -5.52
CA GLY A 333 1.47 10.26 -4.25
C GLY A 333 2.10 9.46 -3.12
N GLN A 334 2.00 8.12 -3.13
CA GLN A 334 2.72 7.27 -2.18
C GLN A 334 4.25 7.34 -2.36
N LYS A 335 4.75 7.66 -3.57
CA LYS A 335 6.18 7.84 -3.82
C LYS A 335 6.74 9.11 -3.20
N LEU A 336 5.89 9.99 -2.65
CA LEU A 336 6.27 11.18 -1.89
C LEU A 336 6.67 10.84 -0.44
N TYR A 337 6.63 9.57 -0.05
CA TYR A 337 6.92 9.11 1.31
C TYR A 337 8.28 8.40 1.37
N LYS A 338 9.08 8.71 2.40
CA LYS A 338 10.34 8.03 2.71
C LYS A 338 10.08 7.00 3.82
N GLN A 339 10.75 5.85 3.75
CA GLN A 339 10.67 4.84 4.82
C GLN A 339 11.25 5.42 6.11
N GLY A 340 10.42 5.57 7.15
CA GLY A 340 10.83 5.96 8.50
C GLY A 340 11.12 4.75 9.39
N GLN A 341 11.39 4.98 10.69
CA GLN A 341 11.72 3.90 11.65
C GLN A 341 10.61 2.86 11.84
N GLN A 342 9.34 3.27 11.78
CA GLN A 342 8.19 2.37 11.98
C GLN A 342 7.25 2.29 10.76
N TYR A 343 7.12 3.38 10.00
CA TYR A 343 6.26 3.45 8.82
C TYR A 343 6.76 4.55 7.86
N PRO A 344 6.34 4.52 6.58
CA PRO A 344 6.59 5.62 5.64
C PRO A 344 6.07 6.96 6.17
N GLN A 345 6.82 8.04 5.96
CA GLN A 345 6.41 9.41 6.30
C GLN A 345 6.56 10.32 5.09
N PHE A 346 5.67 11.29 4.95
CA PHE A 346 5.72 12.25 3.85
C PHE A 346 7.04 13.02 3.90
N ASP A 347 7.72 13.12 2.77
CA ASP A 347 9.00 13.82 2.65
C ASP A 347 8.85 15.05 1.77
N THR A 348 8.94 16.22 2.39
CA THR A 348 8.85 17.52 1.73
C THR A 348 9.91 17.71 0.64
N ASN A 349 11.11 17.14 0.76
CA ASN A 349 12.13 17.22 -0.29
C ASN A 349 11.73 16.39 -1.49
N ILE A 350 11.20 15.19 -1.25
CA ILE A 350 10.68 14.36 -2.32
C ILE A 350 9.57 15.13 -3.03
N PHE A 351 8.61 15.72 -2.30
CA PHE A 351 7.58 16.56 -2.88
C PHE A 351 8.13 17.66 -3.80
N TYR A 352 9.04 18.52 -3.33
CA TYR A 352 9.53 19.64 -4.14
C TYR A 352 10.37 19.21 -5.36
N SER A 353 10.99 18.03 -5.31
CA SER A 353 11.85 17.52 -6.39
C SER A 353 11.18 16.51 -7.32
N PHE A 354 10.05 15.92 -6.90
CA PHE A 354 9.33 14.92 -7.70
C PHE A 354 8.84 15.53 -9.00
N LYS A 355 9.07 14.84 -10.12
CA LYS A 355 8.71 15.36 -11.43
C LYS A 355 7.41 14.74 -11.93
N ILE A 356 6.54 15.56 -12.51
CA ILE A 356 5.27 15.15 -13.12
C ILE A 356 5.17 15.68 -14.55
N PRO A 357 4.44 14.98 -15.45
CA PRO A 357 4.27 15.41 -16.82
C PRO A 357 3.34 16.61 -16.92
N LEU A 358 3.68 17.55 -17.81
CA LEU A 358 2.89 18.76 -18.08
C LEU A 358 2.46 18.81 -19.55
N PRO A 359 1.49 17.98 -19.98
CA PRO A 359 0.94 18.06 -21.33
C PRO A 359 0.12 19.35 -21.53
N PRO A 360 -0.20 19.72 -22.79
CA PRO A 360 -1.10 20.84 -23.07
C PRO A 360 -2.46 20.72 -22.35
N LEU A 361 -3.06 21.86 -21.99
CA LEU A 361 -4.33 21.88 -21.24
C LEU A 361 -5.44 21.06 -21.91
N GLU A 362 -5.51 21.04 -23.24
CA GLU A 362 -6.51 20.24 -23.95
C GLU A 362 -6.34 18.73 -23.72
N ILE A 363 -5.09 18.23 -23.65
CA ILE A 363 -4.81 16.84 -23.30
C ILE A 363 -5.12 16.58 -21.83
N GLN A 364 -4.81 17.52 -20.94
CA GLN A 364 -5.20 17.41 -19.52
C GLN A 364 -6.73 17.28 -19.36
N LYS A 365 -7.51 18.08 -20.11
CA LYS A 365 -8.99 17.99 -20.11
C LYS A 365 -9.48 16.65 -20.63
N GLN A 366 -8.87 16.10 -21.70
CA GLN A 366 -9.22 14.79 -22.23
C GLN A 366 -8.97 13.68 -21.22
N ILE A 367 -7.80 13.69 -20.55
CA ILE A 367 -7.47 12.75 -19.48
C ILE A 367 -8.48 12.85 -18.35
N VAL A 368 -8.77 14.07 -17.86
CA VAL A 368 -9.75 14.29 -16.79
C VAL A 368 -11.11 13.76 -17.19
N ALA A 369 -11.61 14.08 -18.38
CA ALA A 369 -12.93 13.64 -18.84
C ALA A 369 -13.04 12.11 -18.99
N GLU A 370 -12.00 11.43 -19.48
CA GLU A 370 -12.00 9.96 -19.54
C GLU A 370 -11.93 9.34 -18.14
N CYS A 371 -11.06 9.84 -17.26
CA CYS A 371 -10.96 9.35 -15.88
C CYS A 371 -12.22 9.61 -15.04
N GLU A 372 -12.92 10.75 -15.26
CA GLU A 372 -14.18 11.06 -14.58
C GLU A 372 -15.29 10.08 -14.97
N LYS A 373 -15.35 9.65 -16.23
CA LYS A 373 -16.29 8.59 -16.65
C LYS A 373 -16.00 7.28 -15.95
N ILE A 374 -14.73 6.87 -15.85
CA ILE A 374 -14.33 5.66 -15.12
C ILE A 374 -14.72 5.77 -13.64
N GLU A 375 -14.47 6.91 -13.01
CA GLU A 375 -14.81 7.18 -11.61
C GLU A 375 -16.33 7.14 -11.35
N GLU A 376 -17.14 7.67 -12.27
CA GLU A 376 -18.60 7.59 -12.17
C GLU A 376 -19.10 6.13 -12.21
N GLN A 377 -18.54 5.31 -13.10
CA GLN A 377 -18.85 3.88 -13.16
C GLN A 377 -18.42 3.17 -11.89
N HIS A 378 -17.21 3.44 -11.39
CA HIS A 378 -16.68 2.87 -10.16
C HIS A 378 -17.59 3.19 -8.95
N ASN A 379 -18.00 4.45 -8.80
CA ASN A 379 -18.90 4.86 -7.72
C ASN A 379 -20.29 4.22 -7.84
N THR A 380 -20.82 4.12 -9.06
CA THR A 380 -22.13 3.48 -9.31
C THR A 380 -22.09 1.99 -8.97
N LEU A 381 -21.02 1.28 -9.33
CA LEU A 381 -20.83 -0.13 -8.98
C LEU A 381 -20.66 -0.31 -7.46
N SER A 382 -19.86 0.54 -6.81
CA SER A 382 -19.65 0.52 -5.36
C SER A 382 -20.95 0.73 -4.58
N LEU A 383 -21.80 1.65 -5.02
CA LEU A 383 -23.14 1.86 -4.45
C LEU A 383 -24.06 0.66 -4.73
N SER A 384 -23.99 0.07 -5.92
CA SER A 384 -24.80 -1.10 -6.27
C SER A 384 -24.48 -2.29 -5.37
N ILE A 385 -23.20 -2.54 -5.08
CA ILE A 385 -22.78 -3.60 -4.13
C ILE A 385 -23.41 -3.38 -2.75
N LYS A 386 -23.41 -2.14 -2.24
CA LYS A 386 -24.03 -1.81 -0.95
C LYS A 386 -25.54 -2.07 -0.96
N GLU A 387 -26.22 -1.76 -2.06
CA GLU A 387 -27.66 -2.06 -2.20
C GLU A 387 -27.93 -3.56 -2.32
N TYR A 388 -27.11 -4.33 -3.04
CA TYR A 388 -27.22 -5.80 -3.06
C TYR A 388 -26.97 -6.43 -1.68
N GLN A 389 -26.04 -5.90 -0.90
CA GLN A 389 -25.85 -6.33 0.49
C GLN A 389 -27.08 -6.04 1.36
N LYS A 390 -27.74 -4.89 1.17
CA LYS A 390 -29.03 -4.59 1.83
C LYS A 390 -30.13 -5.53 1.37
N LEU A 391 -30.14 -5.89 0.08
CA LEU A 391 -31.11 -6.83 -0.48
C LEU A 391 -31.01 -8.20 0.22
N ILE A 392 -29.81 -8.74 0.43
CA ILE A 392 -29.61 -10.00 1.17
C ILE A 392 -30.23 -9.91 2.57
N LYS A 393 -30.02 -8.80 3.28
CA LYS A 393 -30.63 -8.58 4.61
C LYS A 393 -32.16 -8.50 4.53
N ALA A 394 -32.69 -7.78 3.54
CA ALA A 394 -34.13 -7.68 3.30
C ALA A 394 -34.77 -9.06 3.02
N MET A 395 -34.09 -9.92 2.25
CA MET A 395 -34.53 -11.28 1.96
C MET A 395 -34.56 -12.14 3.23
N LEU A 396 -33.49 -12.09 4.03
CA LEU A 396 -33.43 -12.79 5.31
C LEU A 396 -34.51 -12.30 6.28
N GLN A 397 -34.78 -10.98 6.34
CA GLN A 397 -35.81 -10.40 7.20
C GLN A 397 -37.21 -10.82 6.73
N LYS A 398 -37.51 -10.71 5.43
CA LYS A 398 -38.79 -11.11 4.83
C LYS A 398 -39.09 -12.61 5.00
N SER A 399 -38.05 -13.44 5.00
CA SER A 399 -38.16 -14.87 5.28
C SER A 399 -38.20 -15.22 6.77
N GLY A 400 -38.19 -14.24 7.68
CA GLY A 400 -38.27 -14.44 9.13
C GLY A 400 -37.02 -15.10 9.72
N ILE A 401 -35.86 -14.89 9.09
CA ILE A 401 -34.57 -15.46 9.51
C ILE A 401 -33.84 -14.53 10.48
N ILE A 402 -33.86 -13.23 10.18
CA ILE A 402 -33.25 -12.19 11.02
C ILE A 402 -34.31 -11.25 11.58
N GLU A 403 -34.05 -10.77 12.79
CA GLU A 403 -34.82 -9.75 13.50
C GLU A 403 -33.79 -8.68 13.91
N ASP A 404 -33.52 -7.73 13.03
CA ASP A 404 -32.74 -6.53 13.36
C ASP A 404 -33.67 -5.31 13.50
N ASN A 405 -33.18 -4.28 14.18
CA ASN A 405 -33.96 -3.06 14.45
C ASN A 405 -34.09 -2.15 13.21
N GLN A 406 -33.72 -2.63 12.02
CA GLN A 406 -33.73 -1.88 10.77
C GLN A 406 -34.79 -2.45 9.84
N GLU A 407 -35.65 -1.61 9.30
CA GLU A 407 -36.63 -2.03 8.30
C GLU A 407 -36.01 -1.89 6.91
N TYR A 408 -35.92 -2.99 6.16
CA TYR A 408 -35.43 -2.97 4.78
C TYR A 408 -36.61 -3.02 3.83
N GLU A 409 -36.94 -1.88 3.23
CA GLU A 409 -37.99 -1.81 2.22
C GLU A 409 -37.50 -2.39 0.89
N LEU A 410 -37.91 -3.63 0.60
CA LEU A 410 -37.49 -4.38 -0.60
C LEU A 410 -37.72 -3.61 -1.90
N ASN A 411 -38.86 -2.94 -2.03
CA ASN A 411 -39.20 -2.18 -3.23
C ASN A 411 -38.27 -0.97 -3.43
N SER A 412 -37.96 -0.24 -2.35
CA SER A 412 -37.02 0.89 -2.37
C SER A 412 -35.61 0.45 -2.79
N ILE A 413 -35.14 -0.70 -2.28
CA ILE A 413 -33.84 -1.27 -2.66
C ILE A 413 -33.83 -1.62 -4.17
N LEU A 414 -34.90 -2.25 -4.67
CA LEU A 414 -35.00 -2.59 -6.10
C LEU A 414 -35.05 -1.35 -7.00
N GLU A 415 -35.80 -0.32 -6.62
CA GLU A 415 -35.86 0.96 -7.34
C GLU A 415 -34.48 1.64 -7.38
N ASN A 416 -33.76 1.64 -6.25
CA ASN A 416 -32.39 2.16 -6.18
C ASN A 416 -31.43 1.37 -7.08
N LEU A 417 -31.51 0.04 -7.08
CA LEU A 417 -30.70 -0.82 -7.95
C LEU A 417 -30.98 -0.54 -9.43
N GLN A 418 -32.25 -0.44 -9.84
CA GLN A 418 -32.63 -0.10 -11.22
C GLN A 418 -32.11 1.29 -11.62
N LYS A 419 -32.21 2.27 -10.72
CA LYS A 419 -31.68 3.62 -10.95
C LYS A 419 -30.16 3.62 -11.10
N LEU A 420 -29.43 2.88 -10.28
CA LEU A 420 -27.97 2.75 -10.39
C LEU A 420 -27.59 2.02 -11.69
N GLU A 421 -28.28 0.93 -12.01
CA GLU A 421 -28.09 0.16 -13.23
C GLU A 421 -28.27 1.02 -14.50
N SER A 422 -29.24 1.93 -14.52
CA SER A 422 -29.46 2.85 -15.64
C SER A 422 -28.31 3.83 -15.90
N LYS A 423 -27.43 4.05 -14.92
CA LYS A 423 -26.23 4.91 -15.03
C LYS A 423 -24.99 4.15 -15.51
N LEU A 424 -25.08 2.82 -15.63
CA LEU A 424 -23.95 2.01 -16.04
C LEU A 424 -23.76 2.03 -17.55
N ASP A 425 -22.53 2.33 -17.97
CA ASP A 425 -22.11 2.15 -19.36
C ASP A 425 -21.73 0.68 -19.58
N PHE A 426 -22.72 -0.09 -19.97
CA PHE A 426 -22.58 -1.52 -20.26
C PHE A 426 -21.58 -1.80 -21.40
N ASN A 427 -21.45 -0.92 -22.39
CA ASN A 427 -20.51 -1.13 -23.49
C ASN A 427 -19.07 -0.96 -23.00
N LEU A 428 -18.82 0.06 -22.18
CA LEU A 428 -17.54 0.23 -21.52
C LEU A 428 -17.22 -1.01 -20.67
N LEU A 429 -18.12 -1.42 -19.77
CA LEU A 429 -17.90 -2.59 -18.90
C LEU A 429 -17.67 -3.89 -19.67
N LEU A 430 -18.30 -4.07 -20.84
CA LEU A 430 -18.07 -5.21 -21.72
C LEU A 430 -16.67 -5.15 -22.35
N SER A 431 -16.26 -3.98 -22.86
CA SER A 431 -14.94 -3.80 -23.49
C SER A 431 -13.78 -4.11 -22.53
N LEU A 432 -13.93 -3.81 -21.23
CA LEU A 432 -12.92 -4.12 -20.22
C LEU A 432 -12.69 -5.63 -20.06
N ILE A 433 -13.74 -6.41 -20.22
CA ILE A 433 -13.68 -7.88 -20.15
C ILE A 433 -13.04 -8.42 -21.43
N GLU A 434 -13.36 -7.85 -22.60
CA GLU A 434 -12.85 -8.29 -23.90
C GLU A 434 -11.36 -7.97 -24.10
N GLU A 435 -10.87 -6.82 -23.66
CA GLU A 435 -9.44 -6.46 -23.77
C GLU A 435 -8.51 -7.44 -23.02
N GLN A 436 -8.95 -7.99 -21.88
CA GLN A 436 -8.15 -8.95 -21.12
C GLN A 436 -7.97 -10.29 -21.86
N ILE A 437 -8.90 -10.65 -22.74
CA ILE A 437 -8.84 -11.89 -23.55
C ILE A 437 -7.69 -11.78 -24.56
N SER A 438 -7.49 -10.60 -25.15
CA SER A 438 -6.41 -10.38 -26.13
C SER A 438 -5.00 -10.44 -25.53
N HIS A 439 -4.85 -10.26 -24.21
CA HIS A 439 -3.56 -10.23 -23.51
C HIS A 439 -3.22 -11.52 -22.76
N SER A 440 -4.17 -12.46 -22.61
CA SER A 440 -3.89 -13.79 -22.06
C SER A 440 -3.71 -14.79 -23.19
N GLU A 441 -2.46 -15.06 -23.58
CA GLU A 441 -2.12 -16.14 -24.53
C GLU A 441 -2.56 -17.50 -23.96
N VAL A 442 -3.80 -17.93 -24.22
CA VAL A 442 -4.23 -19.33 -24.09
C VAL A 442 -5.30 -19.65 -25.13
N LEU A 443 -5.03 -20.71 -25.91
CA LEU A 443 -5.93 -21.39 -26.85
C LEU A 443 -7.23 -21.90 -26.18
N VAL A 444 -8.21 -21.02 -25.88
CA VAL A 444 -9.63 -21.38 -25.60
C VAL A 444 -10.58 -20.23 -25.97
N GLU A 445 -10.55 -19.73 -27.21
CA GLU A 445 -11.17 -18.44 -27.55
C GLU A 445 -12.71 -18.45 -27.73
N GLU A 446 -13.36 -19.57 -28.04
CA GLU A 446 -14.81 -19.55 -28.33
C GLU A 446 -15.71 -19.87 -27.11
N THR A 447 -15.36 -20.85 -26.29
CA THR A 447 -16.21 -21.31 -25.18
C THR A 447 -16.24 -20.28 -24.05
N GLN A 448 -15.08 -19.72 -23.70
CA GLN A 448 -14.98 -18.70 -22.65
C GLN A 448 -15.59 -17.35 -23.05
N SER A 449 -15.61 -17.02 -24.35
CA SER A 449 -16.29 -15.81 -24.85
C SER A 449 -17.81 -15.97 -24.77
N LYS A 450 -18.34 -17.17 -25.05
CA LYS A 450 -19.77 -17.48 -24.92
C LYS A 450 -20.23 -17.49 -23.46
N GLU A 451 -19.51 -18.15 -22.57
CA GLU A 451 -19.81 -18.18 -21.13
C GLU A 451 -19.79 -16.76 -20.53
N ARG A 452 -18.77 -15.95 -20.85
CA ARG A 452 -18.69 -14.57 -20.32
C ARG A 452 -19.71 -13.60 -20.92
N LYS A 453 -20.15 -13.80 -22.17
CA LYS A 453 -21.29 -13.06 -22.74
C LYS A 453 -22.61 -13.45 -22.07
N GLN A 454 -22.75 -14.70 -21.63
CA GLN A 454 -23.87 -15.12 -20.80
C GLN A 454 -23.80 -14.45 -19.42
N ASP A 455 -22.63 -14.42 -18.77
CA ASP A 455 -22.43 -13.73 -17.48
C ASP A 455 -22.76 -12.23 -17.58
N PHE A 456 -22.38 -11.59 -18.68
CA PHE A 456 -22.70 -10.18 -18.92
C PHE A 456 -24.20 -9.93 -19.14
N ASN A 457 -24.88 -10.82 -19.88
CA ASN A 457 -26.33 -10.72 -20.05
C ASN A 457 -27.08 -11.04 -18.75
N ALA A 458 -26.57 -11.96 -17.93
CA ALA A 458 -27.10 -12.23 -16.60
C ALA A 458 -26.95 -10.99 -15.70
N PHE A 459 -25.77 -10.36 -15.71
CA PHE A 459 -25.51 -9.11 -15.00
C PHE A 459 -26.49 -7.99 -15.38
N LYS A 460 -26.67 -7.74 -16.68
CA LYS A 460 -27.53 -6.67 -17.22
C LYS A 460 -29.03 -6.88 -16.96
N ASN A 461 -29.44 -8.12 -16.69
CA ASN A 461 -30.85 -8.44 -16.43
C ASN A 461 -31.06 -8.94 -14.99
N PHE A 462 -30.06 -8.76 -14.12
CA PHE A 462 -30.07 -9.34 -12.79
C PHE A 462 -31.17 -8.73 -11.91
N SER A 463 -31.36 -7.40 -11.99
CA SER A 463 -32.41 -6.70 -11.23
C SER A 463 -33.81 -7.23 -11.54
N LYS A 464 -34.10 -7.49 -12.82
CA LYS A 464 -35.36 -8.10 -13.27
C LYS A 464 -35.50 -9.55 -12.80
N THR A 465 -34.44 -10.34 -12.93
CA THR A 465 -34.40 -11.74 -12.49
C THR A 465 -34.70 -11.85 -10.99
N ILE A 466 -34.04 -11.00 -10.18
CA ILE A 466 -34.27 -10.92 -8.74
C ILE A 466 -35.70 -10.48 -8.43
N GLN A 467 -36.24 -9.48 -9.13
CA GLN A 467 -37.61 -9.03 -8.89
C GLN A 467 -38.64 -10.17 -9.04
N GLU A 468 -38.45 -11.05 -10.03
CA GLU A 468 -39.27 -12.25 -10.22
C GLU A 468 -39.06 -13.27 -9.07
N LEU A 469 -37.80 -13.53 -8.69
CA LEU A 469 -37.48 -14.45 -7.59
C LEU A 469 -38.05 -14.00 -6.24
N LEU A 470 -38.04 -12.69 -5.96
CA LEU A 470 -38.52 -12.08 -4.72
C LEU A 470 -40.04 -12.22 -4.53
N GLN A 471 -40.81 -12.41 -5.62
CA GLN A 471 -42.24 -12.74 -5.54
C GLN A 471 -42.47 -14.15 -5.02
N THR A 472 -41.48 -15.04 -5.16
CA THR A 472 -41.55 -16.44 -4.73
C THR A 472 -40.87 -16.71 -3.39
N LEU A 473 -40.38 -15.66 -2.71
CA LEU A 473 -39.77 -15.76 -1.38
C LEU A 473 -40.75 -16.36 -0.38
N SER A 474 -40.31 -17.42 0.28
CA SER A 474 -41.07 -18.02 1.38
C SER A 474 -41.16 -17.04 2.55
N THR A 475 -42.38 -16.79 3.00
CA THR A 475 -42.65 -16.01 4.22
C THR A 475 -42.82 -16.96 5.41
N PRO A 476 -42.46 -16.53 6.63
CA PRO A 476 -42.70 -17.32 7.81
C PRO A 476 -44.21 -17.54 8.04
N PRO A 477 -44.59 -18.62 8.75
CA PRO A 477 -45.94 -18.77 9.31
C PRO A 477 -46.30 -17.59 10.22
N LYS A 478 -47.59 -17.41 10.55
CA LYS A 478 -48.07 -16.32 11.41
C LYS A 478 -47.34 -16.24 12.76
N ASP A 479 -46.99 -17.38 13.35
CA ASP A 479 -46.29 -17.46 14.64
C ASP A 479 -44.76 -17.50 14.49
N GLY A 480 -44.23 -17.28 13.28
CA GLY A 480 -42.81 -17.43 12.97
C GLY A 480 -42.39 -18.88 12.72
N TRP A 481 -41.12 -19.07 12.38
CA TRP A 481 -40.53 -20.41 12.29
C TRP A 481 -40.26 -20.97 13.67
N LYS A 482 -40.40 -22.29 13.82
CA LYS A 482 -39.89 -23.00 15.00
C LYS A 482 -38.41 -22.67 15.18
N ARG A 483 -38.01 -22.23 16.37
CA ARG A 483 -36.59 -21.98 16.68
C ARG A 483 -35.96 -23.20 17.36
N ILE A 484 -34.71 -23.47 17.05
CA ILE A 484 -33.88 -24.49 17.70
C ILE A 484 -32.67 -23.84 18.36
N SER A 485 -32.22 -24.40 19.49
CA SER A 485 -30.91 -24.06 20.08
C SER A 485 -29.78 -24.69 19.27
N LEU A 486 -28.64 -24.01 19.17
CA LEU A 486 -27.44 -24.57 18.51
C LEU A 486 -26.83 -25.77 19.27
N LYS A 487 -27.23 -26.00 20.53
CA LYS A 487 -26.87 -27.22 21.27
C LYS A 487 -27.67 -28.45 20.82
N ASN A 488 -28.66 -28.30 19.93
CA ASN A 488 -29.48 -29.42 19.50
C ASN A 488 -28.70 -30.37 18.56
N GLU A 489 -28.19 -31.46 19.14
CA GLU A 489 -27.38 -32.48 18.46
C GLU A 489 -28.09 -33.20 17.30
N GLN A 490 -29.42 -33.10 17.21
CA GLN A 490 -30.20 -33.61 16.08
C GLN A 490 -29.83 -32.89 14.77
N TYR A 491 -29.64 -31.57 14.83
CA TYR A 491 -29.49 -30.72 13.64
C TYR A 491 -28.06 -30.24 13.41
N MET A 492 -27.21 -30.25 14.44
CA MET A 492 -25.82 -29.84 14.27
C MET A 492 -24.88 -30.49 15.29
N GLU A 493 -23.59 -30.37 15.04
CA GLU A 493 -22.53 -30.75 15.96
C GLU A 493 -21.50 -29.62 16.06
N LEU A 494 -21.14 -29.29 17.30
CA LEU A 494 -20.17 -28.24 17.60
C LEU A 494 -18.83 -28.88 17.94
N ASN A 495 -17.76 -28.40 17.30
CA ASN A 495 -16.39 -28.89 17.49
C ASN A 495 -16.28 -30.43 17.37
N PRO A 496 -16.58 -31.00 16.19
CA PRO A 496 -16.63 -32.44 15.97
C PRO A 496 -15.31 -33.12 16.33
N SER A 497 -15.41 -34.37 16.78
CA SER A 497 -14.28 -35.09 17.33
C SER A 497 -13.38 -35.70 16.26
N LYS A 498 -12.06 -35.59 16.46
CA LYS A 498 -11.04 -36.31 15.65
C LYS A 498 -11.17 -37.85 15.71
N LYS A 499 -12.06 -38.42 16.52
CA LYS A 499 -12.34 -39.86 16.53
C LYS A 499 -12.84 -40.36 15.16
N GLU A 500 -13.51 -39.51 14.38
CA GLU A 500 -14.02 -39.84 13.03
C GLU A 500 -12.93 -40.28 12.06
N ILE A 501 -11.76 -39.66 12.16
CA ILE A 501 -10.60 -39.91 11.30
C ILE A 501 -9.60 -40.89 11.95
N SER A 502 -9.99 -41.55 13.04
CA SER A 502 -9.07 -42.34 13.86
C SER A 502 -8.39 -43.47 13.09
N LYS A 503 -9.09 -44.03 12.10
CA LYS A 503 -8.67 -45.19 11.29
C LYS A 503 -8.08 -44.82 9.92
N LEU A 504 -7.98 -43.53 9.59
CA LEU A 504 -7.44 -43.09 8.30
C LEU A 504 -5.91 -43.18 8.30
N ASP A 505 -5.35 -43.43 7.11
CA ASP A 505 -3.92 -43.49 6.86
C ASP A 505 -3.23 -42.17 7.27
N GLU A 506 -2.18 -42.27 8.07
CA GLU A 506 -1.42 -41.12 8.57
C GLU A 506 -0.69 -40.35 7.46
N ASN A 507 -0.45 -40.98 6.31
CA ASN A 507 0.18 -40.33 5.15
C ASN A 507 -0.83 -39.71 4.18
N MET A 508 -2.14 -39.87 4.42
CA MET A 508 -3.17 -39.25 3.59
C MET A 508 -2.99 -37.73 3.58
N LEU A 509 -2.99 -37.14 2.38
CA LEU A 509 -2.96 -35.68 2.25
C LEU A 509 -4.31 -35.08 2.63
N VAL A 510 -4.27 -34.00 3.40
CA VAL A 510 -5.44 -33.25 3.87
C VAL A 510 -5.16 -31.76 3.75
N SER A 511 -6.22 -30.95 3.68
CA SER A 511 -6.05 -29.50 3.62
C SER A 511 -5.69 -28.92 4.98
N PHE A 512 -4.68 -28.06 4.99
CA PHE A 512 -4.32 -27.22 6.13
C PHE A 512 -4.65 -25.75 5.85
N ILE A 513 -5.44 -25.16 6.76
CA ILE A 513 -5.98 -23.80 6.66
C ILE A 513 -5.43 -22.96 7.81
N GLU A 514 -4.58 -22.00 7.46
CA GLU A 514 -4.08 -21.03 8.42
C GLU A 514 -5.16 -20.01 8.79
N MET A 515 -5.05 -19.42 9.98
CA MET A 515 -5.95 -18.32 10.39
C MET A 515 -5.88 -17.14 9.42
N ALA A 516 -4.71 -16.89 8.82
CA ALA A 516 -4.52 -15.85 7.81
C ALA A 516 -5.38 -16.10 6.55
N SER A 517 -5.55 -17.36 6.16
CA SER A 517 -6.26 -17.80 4.96
C SER A 517 -7.79 -17.77 5.07
N VAL A 518 -8.34 -17.58 6.27
CA VAL A 518 -9.78 -17.39 6.46
C VAL A 518 -10.13 -15.92 6.29
N SER A 519 -11.04 -15.63 5.35
CA SER A 519 -11.52 -14.28 5.07
C SER A 519 -12.53 -13.79 6.11
N ASP A 520 -12.84 -12.50 6.07
CA ASP A 520 -13.97 -11.86 6.75
C ASP A 520 -15.27 -11.88 5.92
N LYS A 521 -15.22 -12.51 4.73
CA LYS A 521 -16.31 -12.62 3.75
C LYS A 521 -16.93 -14.01 3.67
N GLY A 522 -16.52 -14.97 4.50
CA GLY A 522 -17.16 -16.29 4.57
C GLY A 522 -16.55 -17.38 3.69
N TYR A 523 -15.36 -17.17 3.13
CA TYR A 523 -14.65 -18.18 2.33
C TYR A 523 -13.18 -18.36 2.75
N ILE A 524 -12.60 -19.49 2.32
CA ILE A 524 -11.18 -19.83 2.49
C ILE A 524 -10.40 -19.32 1.27
N GLN A 525 -9.47 -18.39 1.47
CA GLN A 525 -8.65 -17.78 0.41
C GLN A 525 -7.59 -18.73 -0.15
N SER A 526 -6.97 -19.51 0.73
CA SER A 526 -5.89 -20.43 0.37
C SER A 526 -5.86 -21.63 1.29
N LYS A 527 -5.33 -22.74 0.77
CA LYS A 527 -5.14 -24.00 1.48
C LYS A 527 -3.83 -24.62 1.04
N ILE A 528 -3.19 -25.36 1.94
CA ILE A 528 -1.95 -26.08 1.66
C ILE A 528 -2.18 -27.55 2.00
N ASP A 529 -1.71 -28.47 1.17
CA ASP A 529 -1.79 -29.89 1.51
C ASP A 529 -0.68 -30.30 2.46
N ARG A 530 -1.07 -31.06 3.49
CA ARG A 530 -0.19 -31.63 4.52
C ARG A 530 -0.55 -33.09 4.74
N SER A 531 0.40 -33.90 5.20
CA SER A 531 0.07 -35.26 5.62
C SER A 531 -0.77 -35.23 6.90
N LEU A 532 -1.67 -36.20 7.05
CA LEU A 532 -2.54 -36.29 8.22
C LEU A 532 -1.74 -36.32 9.53
N ASN A 533 -0.61 -37.03 9.56
CA ASN A 533 0.28 -37.13 10.72
C ASN A 533 0.76 -35.75 11.22
N GLU A 534 1.12 -34.85 10.30
CA GLU A 534 1.64 -33.51 10.63
C GLU A 534 0.60 -32.65 11.35
N VAL A 535 -0.67 -32.77 10.97
CA VAL A 535 -1.73 -31.86 11.42
C VAL A 535 -2.68 -32.49 12.45
N ARG A 536 -2.60 -33.81 12.68
CA ARG A 536 -3.49 -34.52 13.60
C ARG A 536 -3.36 -34.05 15.05
N LYS A 537 -2.19 -33.56 15.47
CA LYS A 537 -1.93 -33.00 16.81
C LYS A 537 -1.83 -31.48 16.73
N GLY A 538 -2.38 -30.77 17.72
CA GLY A 538 -2.21 -29.31 17.83
C GLY A 538 -3.06 -28.44 16.90
N TYR A 539 -3.98 -29.02 16.12
CA TYR A 539 -4.88 -28.28 15.21
C TYR A 539 -6.34 -28.71 15.35
N THR A 540 -7.27 -27.88 14.89
CA THR A 540 -8.71 -28.17 14.88
C THR A 540 -9.08 -28.93 13.61
N TYR A 541 -9.87 -30.00 13.75
CA TYR A 541 -10.36 -30.82 12.64
C TYR A 541 -11.73 -30.34 12.16
N PHE A 542 -11.96 -30.42 10.85
CA PHE A 542 -13.23 -30.17 10.19
C PHE A 542 -13.27 -30.92 8.84
N ILE A 543 -14.46 -30.99 8.23
CA ILE A 543 -14.68 -31.62 6.92
C ILE A 543 -15.35 -30.65 5.95
N GLU A 544 -15.56 -31.12 4.73
CA GLU A 544 -16.29 -30.40 3.69
C GLU A 544 -17.66 -29.93 4.19
N ASN A 545 -18.01 -28.67 3.92
CA ASN A 545 -19.21 -27.98 4.37
C ASN A 545 -19.33 -27.67 5.88
N ASP A 546 -18.30 -27.92 6.69
CA ASP A 546 -18.24 -27.40 8.05
C ASP A 546 -18.04 -25.87 8.04
N ILE A 547 -18.61 -25.18 9.03
CA ILE A 547 -18.42 -23.74 9.23
C ILE A 547 -17.31 -23.51 10.25
N LEU A 548 -16.33 -22.68 9.89
CA LEU A 548 -15.24 -22.23 10.73
C LEU A 548 -15.55 -20.81 11.21
N ILE A 549 -15.50 -20.55 12.52
CA ILE A 549 -15.58 -19.20 13.09
C ILE A 549 -14.39 -18.98 14.01
N ALA A 550 -13.62 -17.92 13.78
CA ALA A 550 -12.52 -17.55 14.66
C ALA A 550 -13.06 -17.17 16.05
N LYS A 551 -12.40 -17.64 17.11
CA LYS A 551 -12.84 -17.37 18.49
C LYS A 551 -11.99 -16.37 19.25
N ILE A 552 -10.82 -15.99 18.74
CA ILE A 552 -9.83 -15.13 19.42
C ILE A 552 -9.80 -13.68 18.89
N THR A 553 -9.47 -12.71 19.75
CA THR A 553 -9.17 -11.32 19.36
C THR A 553 -7.87 -11.23 18.55
N PRO A 554 -7.77 -10.38 17.50
CA PRO A 554 -8.85 -9.58 16.90
C PRO A 554 -9.62 -10.34 15.80
N CYS A 555 -9.29 -11.59 15.52
CA CYS A 555 -9.82 -12.33 14.37
C CYS A 555 -11.34 -12.52 14.41
N MET A 556 -11.90 -12.81 15.59
CA MET A 556 -13.34 -12.93 15.78
C MET A 556 -14.05 -11.60 15.54
N GLU A 557 -13.53 -10.51 16.13
CA GLU A 557 -14.08 -9.15 15.99
C GLU A 557 -14.03 -8.68 14.52
N ASN A 558 -12.95 -9.05 13.82
CA ASN A 558 -12.80 -8.80 12.39
C ASN A 558 -13.69 -9.70 11.52
N GLY A 559 -14.39 -10.69 12.10
CA GLY A 559 -15.35 -11.53 11.37
C GLY A 559 -14.76 -12.71 10.62
N LYS A 560 -13.56 -13.17 10.98
CA LYS A 560 -12.94 -14.30 10.30
C LYS A 560 -13.81 -15.56 10.43
N CYS A 561 -14.43 -15.95 9.33
CA CYS A 561 -15.28 -17.13 9.23
C CYS A 561 -15.29 -17.68 7.81
N ALA A 562 -15.61 -18.96 7.66
CA ALA A 562 -15.77 -19.57 6.35
C ALA A 562 -16.63 -20.83 6.37
N ILE A 563 -17.28 -21.14 5.25
CA ILE A 563 -17.70 -22.50 4.96
C ILE A 563 -16.52 -23.22 4.31
N ALA A 564 -16.14 -24.38 4.84
CA ALA A 564 -15.12 -25.22 4.23
C ALA A 564 -15.65 -25.74 2.89
N LYS A 565 -14.93 -25.40 1.81
CA LYS A 565 -15.23 -25.79 0.44
C LYS A 565 -13.96 -26.28 -0.26
N ASN A 566 -14.09 -27.32 -1.07
CA ASN A 566 -13.03 -27.89 -1.90
C ASN A 566 -11.82 -28.36 -1.08
N LEU A 567 -12.05 -29.14 -0.03
CA LEU A 567 -10.97 -29.69 0.79
C LEU A 567 -10.34 -30.92 0.13
N THR A 568 -9.02 -31.05 0.27
CA THR A 568 -8.28 -32.24 -0.16
C THR A 568 -8.75 -33.43 0.66
N ASN A 569 -9.24 -34.46 -0.04
CA ASN A 569 -9.88 -35.64 0.57
C ASN A 569 -11.05 -35.30 1.52
N ASN A 570 -11.72 -34.16 1.30
CA ASN A 570 -12.84 -33.67 2.12
C ASN A 570 -12.49 -33.41 3.60
N ILE A 571 -11.20 -33.36 3.95
CA ILE A 571 -10.73 -33.23 5.33
C ILE A 571 -9.84 -31.99 5.46
N GLY A 572 -10.09 -31.24 6.53
CA GLY A 572 -9.37 -30.03 6.84
C GLY A 572 -8.85 -29.98 8.27
N PHE A 573 -7.71 -29.33 8.43
CA PHE A 573 -7.15 -28.94 9.72
C PHE A 573 -6.81 -27.46 9.72
N GLY A 574 -6.95 -26.82 10.87
CA GLY A 574 -6.62 -25.40 11.00
C GLY A 574 -6.32 -24.99 12.41
N SER A 575 -6.20 -23.68 12.63
CA SER A 575 -5.89 -23.11 13.95
C SER A 575 -6.77 -23.68 15.07
N THR A 576 -6.18 -23.90 16.25
CA THR A 576 -6.91 -24.22 17.49
C THR A 576 -7.87 -23.11 17.90
N GLU A 577 -7.76 -21.93 17.29
CA GLU A 577 -8.58 -20.75 17.53
C GLU A 577 -9.84 -20.69 16.66
N PHE A 578 -10.27 -21.80 16.07
CA PHE A 578 -11.59 -21.95 15.46
C PHE A 578 -12.59 -22.62 16.41
N HIS A 579 -13.85 -22.23 16.28
CA HIS A 579 -15.01 -23.08 16.55
C HIS A 579 -15.50 -23.65 15.23
N ILE A 580 -15.93 -24.91 15.26
CA ILE A 580 -16.44 -25.63 14.09
C ILE A 580 -17.92 -25.93 14.30
N PHE A 581 -18.73 -25.70 13.27
CA PHE A 581 -20.15 -26.02 13.26
C PHE A 581 -20.43 -26.94 12.08
N ARG A 582 -20.94 -28.14 12.37
CA ARG A 582 -21.33 -29.11 11.37
C ARG A 582 -22.83 -29.21 11.31
N ALA A 583 -23.44 -28.88 10.18
CA ALA A 583 -24.86 -29.12 9.98
C ALA A 583 -25.12 -30.63 9.77
N LYS A 584 -26.26 -31.11 10.27
CA LYS A 584 -26.74 -32.50 10.12
C LYS A 584 -28.06 -32.49 9.34
N THR A 585 -28.65 -33.68 9.17
CA THR A 585 -29.91 -33.87 8.47
C THR A 585 -31.00 -32.90 8.95
N GLY A 586 -31.62 -32.20 7.99
CA GLY A 586 -32.68 -31.22 8.25
C GLY A 586 -32.19 -29.79 8.46
N LEU A 587 -30.87 -29.55 8.42
CA LEU A 587 -30.27 -28.22 8.47
C LEU A 587 -29.24 -28.08 7.35
N ASP A 588 -29.39 -27.05 6.52
CA ASP A 588 -28.41 -26.71 5.50
C ASP A 588 -27.23 -25.91 6.09
N SER A 589 -26.00 -26.22 5.64
CA SER A 589 -24.78 -25.55 6.13
C SER A 589 -24.72 -24.07 5.74
N SER A 590 -25.10 -23.72 4.52
CA SER A 590 -25.10 -22.31 4.08
C SER A 590 -26.18 -21.53 4.82
N PHE A 591 -27.35 -22.12 5.04
CA PHE A 591 -28.42 -21.53 5.85
C PHE A 591 -27.95 -21.28 7.30
N LEU A 592 -27.30 -22.27 7.93
CA LEU A 592 -26.69 -22.10 9.25
C LEU A 592 -25.65 -20.99 9.23
N PHE A 593 -24.81 -20.91 8.20
CA PHE A 593 -23.80 -19.86 8.05
C PHE A 593 -24.42 -18.46 8.03
N TYR A 594 -25.47 -18.22 7.25
CA TYR A 594 -26.16 -16.92 7.22
C TYR A 594 -26.81 -16.55 8.56
N ASN A 595 -27.26 -17.55 9.34
CA ASN A 595 -27.75 -17.32 10.69
C ASN A 595 -26.63 -16.92 11.67
N LEU A 596 -25.42 -17.47 11.52
CA LEU A 596 -24.29 -17.22 12.41
C LEU A 596 -23.50 -15.97 12.04
N ASN A 597 -23.34 -15.70 10.74
CA ASN A 597 -22.52 -14.60 10.21
C ASN A 597 -23.30 -13.27 10.16
N GLN A 598 -23.94 -12.91 11.26
CA GLN A 598 -24.64 -11.65 11.41
C GLN A 598 -23.83 -10.67 12.28
N GLN A 599 -23.93 -9.38 11.96
CA GLN A 599 -23.22 -8.33 12.71
C GLN A 599 -23.64 -8.30 14.20
N ASN A 600 -24.94 -8.40 14.49
CA ASN A 600 -25.47 -8.44 15.86
C ASN A 600 -24.95 -9.66 16.66
N ILE A 601 -24.79 -10.82 16.03
CA ILE A 601 -24.21 -12.03 16.64
C ILE A 601 -22.73 -11.80 16.93
N ARG A 602 -21.99 -11.18 16.00
CA ARG A 602 -20.58 -10.84 16.17
C ARG A 602 -20.35 -9.85 17.31
N GLU A 603 -21.18 -8.81 17.41
CA GLU A 603 -21.14 -7.84 18.50
C GLU A 603 -21.44 -8.49 19.86
N LYS A 604 -22.47 -9.34 19.94
CA LYS A 604 -22.78 -10.12 21.15
C LYS A 604 -21.65 -11.09 21.51
N ALA A 605 -21.03 -11.73 20.51
CA ALA A 605 -19.89 -12.61 20.71
C ALA A 605 -18.69 -11.85 21.29
N ALA A 606 -18.40 -10.65 20.79
CA ALA A 606 -17.34 -9.76 21.29
C ALA A 606 -17.54 -9.41 22.78
N LEU A 607 -18.79 -9.11 23.16
CA LEU A 607 -19.15 -8.83 24.56
C LEU A 607 -19.03 -10.06 25.47
N ALA A 608 -19.21 -11.26 24.91
CA ALA A 608 -19.11 -12.53 25.63
C ALA A 608 -17.66 -13.06 25.77
N MET A 609 -16.66 -12.35 25.21
CA MET A 609 -15.27 -12.82 25.24
C MET A 609 -14.67 -12.81 26.65
N THR A 610 -13.98 -13.89 27.00
CA THR A 610 -13.33 -14.08 28.31
C THR A 610 -11.81 -14.23 28.16
N GLY A 611 -11.03 -13.89 29.21
CA GLY A 611 -9.56 -14.03 29.22
C GLY A 611 -8.80 -12.73 29.50
N ALA A 612 -7.46 -12.81 29.51
CA ALA A 612 -6.57 -11.68 29.76
C ALA A 612 -6.49 -10.72 28.57
N SER A 613 -6.13 -9.45 28.85
CA SER A 613 -6.06 -8.39 27.84
C SER A 613 -5.21 -8.81 26.63
N GLY A 614 -5.79 -8.76 25.42
CA GLY A 614 -5.16 -9.15 24.15
C GLY A 614 -5.35 -10.61 23.69
N HIS A 615 -5.75 -11.53 24.57
CA HIS A 615 -5.98 -12.95 24.22
C HIS A 615 -7.35 -13.44 24.70
N LYS A 616 -8.38 -12.63 24.46
CA LYS A 616 -9.74 -13.00 24.81
C LYS A 616 -10.31 -14.00 23.81
N ARG A 617 -11.19 -14.88 24.26
CA ARG A 617 -11.87 -15.89 23.44
C ARG A 617 -13.37 -15.91 23.66
N VAL A 618 -14.13 -16.09 22.60
CA VAL A 618 -15.56 -16.42 22.69
C VAL A 618 -15.70 -17.88 23.13
N PRO A 619 -16.31 -18.17 24.28
CA PRO A 619 -16.55 -19.55 24.70
C PRO A 619 -17.58 -20.22 23.79
N ILE A 620 -17.48 -21.54 23.56
CA ILE A 620 -18.47 -22.26 22.72
C ILE A 620 -19.88 -22.18 23.31
N SER A 621 -19.98 -22.08 24.64
CA SER A 621 -21.25 -21.92 25.35
C SER A 621 -22.03 -20.67 24.97
N PHE A 622 -21.37 -19.62 24.45
CA PHE A 622 -22.07 -18.49 23.85
C PHE A 622 -22.93 -18.94 22.68
N TYR A 623 -22.35 -19.71 21.75
CA TYR A 623 -23.05 -20.23 20.58
C TYR A 623 -24.09 -21.29 20.96
N GLU A 624 -23.78 -22.21 21.87
CA GLU A 624 -24.74 -23.22 22.34
C GLU A 624 -26.08 -22.63 22.81
N ASN A 625 -26.03 -21.44 23.42
CA ASN A 625 -27.21 -20.75 23.95
C ASN A 625 -27.95 -19.91 22.90
N LEU A 626 -27.42 -19.77 21.68
CA LEU A 626 -28.13 -19.10 20.59
C LEU A 626 -29.28 -19.97 20.08
N THR A 627 -30.31 -19.31 19.58
CA THR A 627 -31.42 -19.97 18.87
C THR A 627 -31.55 -19.43 17.47
N ILE A 628 -31.84 -20.31 16.51
CA ILE A 628 -32.04 -19.97 15.10
C ILE A 628 -33.40 -20.50 14.62
N PRO A 629 -34.08 -19.81 13.70
CA PRO A 629 -35.26 -20.34 13.03
C PRO A 629 -34.89 -21.58 12.19
N LEU A 630 -35.79 -22.56 12.17
CA LEU A 630 -35.65 -23.80 11.43
C LEU A 630 -36.85 -24.01 10.50
N PRO A 631 -36.88 -23.35 9.33
CA PRO A 631 -37.84 -23.69 8.29
C PRO A 631 -37.60 -25.11 7.73
N PRO A 632 -38.56 -25.70 7.00
CA PRO A 632 -38.34 -26.91 6.22
C PRO A 632 -37.08 -26.83 5.35
N LEU A 633 -36.37 -27.95 5.16
CA LEU A 633 -35.10 -27.99 4.43
C LEU A 633 -35.21 -27.40 3.02
N GLU A 634 -36.27 -27.73 2.28
CA GLU A 634 -36.55 -27.17 0.95
C GLU A 634 -36.65 -25.63 0.95
N ILE A 635 -37.16 -25.05 2.04
CA ILE A 635 -37.25 -23.60 2.19
C ILE A 635 -35.88 -23.01 2.55
N GLN A 636 -35.09 -23.68 3.38
CA GLN A 636 -33.70 -23.28 3.67
C GLN A 636 -32.89 -23.22 2.38
N GLU A 637 -32.93 -24.29 1.58
CA GLU A 637 -32.23 -24.40 0.30
C GLU A 637 -32.68 -23.31 -0.68
N LYS A 638 -33.99 -23.04 -0.77
CA LYS A 638 -34.50 -21.96 -1.64
C LYS A 638 -34.04 -20.57 -1.20
N ILE A 639 -33.99 -20.30 0.11
CA ILE A 639 -33.47 -19.03 0.64
C ILE A 639 -31.98 -18.90 0.28
N VAL A 640 -31.20 -19.94 0.53
CA VAL A 640 -29.77 -19.98 0.24
C VAL A 640 -29.50 -19.76 -1.25
N GLN A 641 -30.18 -20.48 -2.14
CA GLN A 641 -30.03 -20.32 -3.58
C GLN A 641 -30.27 -18.87 -4.03
N ASN A 642 -31.32 -18.22 -3.50
CA ASN A 642 -31.59 -16.83 -3.85
C ASN A 642 -30.51 -15.88 -3.33
N ILE A 643 -29.95 -16.12 -2.13
CA ILE A 643 -28.86 -15.29 -1.58
C ILE A 643 -27.57 -15.51 -2.38
N GLU A 644 -27.24 -16.76 -2.70
CA GLU A 644 -26.05 -17.11 -3.49
C GLU A 644 -26.06 -16.44 -4.87
N LEU A 645 -27.24 -16.30 -5.52
CA LEU A 645 -27.37 -15.52 -6.75
C LEU A 645 -26.99 -14.04 -6.55
N VAL A 646 -27.41 -13.43 -5.44
CA VAL A 646 -27.05 -12.03 -5.13
C VAL A 646 -25.57 -11.89 -4.77
N GLU A 647 -25.00 -12.84 -4.05
CA GLU A 647 -23.56 -12.88 -3.77
C GLU A 647 -22.72 -13.03 -5.05
N GLN A 648 -23.13 -13.89 -5.99
CA GLN A 648 -22.48 -14.01 -7.31
C GLN A 648 -22.48 -12.69 -8.08
N GLN A 649 -23.59 -11.95 -8.02
CA GLN A 649 -23.66 -10.61 -8.61
C GLN A 649 -22.70 -9.63 -7.92
N ILE A 650 -22.61 -9.66 -6.59
CA ILE A 650 -21.66 -8.84 -5.83
C ILE A 650 -20.21 -9.17 -6.22
N ASP A 651 -19.87 -10.45 -6.35
CA ASP A 651 -18.53 -10.89 -6.76
C ASP A 651 -18.19 -10.41 -8.17
N LEU A 652 -19.12 -10.51 -9.11
CA LEU A 652 -18.95 -9.99 -10.46
C LEU A 652 -18.75 -8.46 -10.46
N LEU A 653 -19.46 -7.75 -9.59
CA LEU A 653 -19.30 -6.30 -9.43
C LEU A 653 -17.95 -5.92 -8.83
N ASN A 654 -17.48 -6.65 -7.83
CA ASN A 654 -16.15 -6.44 -7.25
C ASN A 654 -15.06 -6.64 -8.31
N LEU A 655 -15.17 -7.69 -9.12
CA LEU A 655 -14.24 -7.95 -10.23
C LEU A 655 -14.20 -6.77 -11.22
N LYS A 656 -15.37 -6.20 -11.56
CA LYS A 656 -15.45 -5.02 -12.44
C LYS A 656 -14.84 -3.76 -11.81
N LEU A 657 -14.98 -3.56 -10.50
CA LEU A 657 -14.32 -2.46 -9.79
C LEU A 657 -12.80 -2.56 -9.95
N GLU A 658 -12.22 -3.75 -9.74
CA GLU A 658 -10.78 -3.99 -9.91
C GLU A 658 -10.29 -3.68 -11.34
N PHE A 659 -11.14 -3.92 -12.36
CA PHE A 659 -10.80 -3.55 -13.74
C PHE A 659 -10.84 -2.05 -13.98
N LEU A 660 -11.87 -1.35 -13.48
CA LEU A 660 -11.97 0.11 -13.61
C LEU A 660 -10.79 0.84 -12.95
N GLU A 661 -10.26 0.32 -11.84
CA GLU A 661 -9.06 0.87 -11.20
C GLU A 661 -7.85 0.86 -12.16
N LYS A 662 -7.67 -0.22 -12.94
CA LYS A 662 -6.56 -0.36 -13.91
C LYS A 662 -6.75 0.51 -15.15
N GLU A 663 -7.99 0.81 -15.54
CA GLU A 663 -8.27 1.65 -16.71
C GLU A 663 -7.76 3.07 -16.56
N LYS A 664 -7.80 3.65 -15.36
CA LYS A 664 -7.20 4.97 -15.12
C LYS A 664 -5.72 5.01 -15.45
N GLU A 665 -4.98 3.94 -15.12
CA GLU A 665 -3.56 3.82 -15.48
C GLU A 665 -3.38 3.70 -17.00
N LYS A 666 -4.22 2.92 -17.68
CA LYS A 666 -4.19 2.78 -19.16
C LYS A 666 -4.48 4.10 -19.88
N ILE A 667 -5.47 4.87 -19.41
CA ILE A 667 -5.77 6.20 -19.95
C ILE A 667 -4.51 7.07 -19.91
N LEU A 668 -3.82 7.09 -18.77
CA LEU A 668 -2.57 7.84 -18.66
C LEU A 668 -1.45 7.28 -19.54
N GLN A 669 -1.33 5.95 -19.68
CA GLN A 669 -0.39 5.33 -20.61
C GLN A 669 -0.63 5.80 -22.06
N LYS A 670 -1.88 5.73 -22.52
CA LYS A 670 -2.34 6.18 -23.83
C LYS A 670 -2.02 7.66 -24.07
N TYR A 671 -2.29 8.53 -23.10
CA TYR A 671 -2.15 9.96 -23.32
C TYR A 671 -0.73 10.47 -23.10
N LEU A 672 0.01 9.93 -22.12
CA LEU A 672 1.30 10.48 -21.67
C LEU A 672 2.51 9.78 -22.26
N PHE A 673 2.38 8.57 -22.80
CA PHE A 673 3.53 7.76 -23.24
C PHE A 673 3.42 7.25 -24.67
N SER A 674 2.20 6.94 -25.14
CA SER A 674 1.92 6.66 -26.57
C SER A 674 1.81 7.97 -27.33
#